data_AF-A0A3D1URJ5-F1
#
_entry.id   AF-A0A3D1URJ5-F1
#
_cell.length_a   1.000
_cell.length_b   1.000
_cell.length_c   1.000
_cell.angle_alpha   90.00
_cell.angle_beta   90.00
_cell.angle_gamma   90.00
#
_symmetry.space_group_name_H-M   'P 1'
#
loop_
_entity.id
_entity.type
_entity.pdbx_description
1 polymer ?
#
loop_
_entity_poly.entity_id
_entity_poly.type
_entity_poly.pdbx_seq_one_letter_code
_entity_poly.pdbx_strand_id
1 'polypeptide(L)'
;MNNFLKAAEEWRDQCFAIAKEAITLAKAGKTRDSLEFDALKTKAKALGGNALAYLYQKFDQAVIEHNDEISAKENQNGPEESPKSKKFLLGEITRLSTWGKRGREQLNACMDAIRKFYPQALADAERRKARGERLVQYKTQAVHLNPEKLSELMSKMEKEGFTPYEISIIRKMKDKIELTKKIKKSAATSSAGSTKPENEPEFVVQTHEISFDHIHRNSIPELPATNEWTILFDETGTDFKETAFGSNVSGISLGRMIALLVPDYTELPPCKDYCHSVDLLLSEVHAMQQVLLAHKCGIIGIPVNALYRIHAEQWFSCIETLLDLILRLLPINGKTKLKIYVEQRGKATAKDDYLLQKTCDDCLFHLSRAFPERSQAFEIESHIIKKEDHPWNGYVDAVAFCWSSPNGKMILNESGWEGSCLIGSSPYFLRYCIDTMEHEDVISPDDWSELLKNASEQTNSLEKSLLKNLGMIAKQAPGVWKNYLDYTVMHLNSKAIDMTLLGKQVSWLSCNAPLESELPPRLRLMWLTAKLAEENHRGSVATHPAQREEFIRLSEDLFEEDAPLTCNAALNLAVSYTDEYDFESAQKILSSWRTRRPEVPGLQYYGRLLSSYGQHEAFLGRNADAIPFFRQAINTFGRLSDKGSAFLDVLQTSAYLLTSMMDCLPDLTDDFRREAEKYFGGKIVNVAPRLGVSTEDKTKYQHHILLRYLTGTASTPEERNAYLDSSEKWSVGAGHPWEMIEFYRALLVAAPDKKILHLQKAYDIAMTGEGTLHVIAAVILGSLVLLQPEREKQYLELVEQCAVEIPALGNRVNILREHVSRKYAPLELAALILPFNFR
;
A
#
# COMPACT_ATOMS: atom_id res chain seq x y z
N MET A 1 -29.93 5.03 15.87
CA MET A 1 -29.44 3.64 15.79
C MET A 1 -30.52 2.68 15.30
N ASN A 2 -31.70 2.59 15.94
CA ASN A 2 -32.80 1.69 15.50
C ASN A 2 -33.35 1.96 14.09
N ASN A 3 -33.45 3.22 13.63
CA ASN A 3 -33.95 3.52 12.28
C ASN A 3 -32.96 3.13 11.16
N PHE A 4 -31.66 3.13 11.44
CA PHE A 4 -30.63 2.74 10.48
C PHE A 4 -30.58 1.21 10.33
N LEU A 5 -30.65 0.49 11.45
CA LEU A 5 -30.72 -0.97 11.45
C LEU A 5 -31.97 -1.47 10.72
N LYS A 6 -33.13 -0.84 10.97
CA LYS A 6 -34.38 -1.17 10.27
C LYS A 6 -34.31 -0.93 8.76
N ALA A 7 -33.71 0.18 8.32
CA ALA A 7 -33.52 0.46 6.89
C ALA A 7 -32.53 -0.52 6.22
N ALA A 8 -31.50 -0.95 6.94
CA ALA A 8 -30.55 -1.96 6.45
C ALA A 8 -31.19 -3.36 6.34
N GLU A 9 -32.06 -3.73 7.28
CA GLU A 9 -32.84 -4.98 7.23
C GLU A 9 -33.86 -4.95 6.07
N GLU A 10 -34.59 -3.85 5.90
CA GLU A 10 -35.52 -3.66 4.77
C GLU A 10 -34.80 -3.70 3.41
N TRP A 11 -33.61 -3.09 3.31
CA TRP A 11 -32.78 -3.15 2.12
C TRP A 11 -32.28 -4.57 1.80
N ARG A 12 -31.84 -5.29 2.84
CA ARG A 12 -31.36 -6.68 2.72
C ARG A 12 -32.49 -7.61 2.25
N ASP A 13 -33.69 -7.46 2.81
CA ASP A 13 -34.82 -8.32 2.49
C ASP A 13 -35.33 -8.08 1.04
N GLN A 14 -35.24 -6.83 0.55
CA GLN A 14 -35.51 -6.50 -0.85
C GLN A 14 -34.48 -7.12 -1.81
N CYS A 15 -33.19 -7.10 -1.45
CA CYS A 15 -32.14 -7.78 -2.22
C CYS A 15 -32.37 -9.29 -2.31
N PHE A 16 -32.79 -9.93 -1.21
CA PHE A 16 -33.10 -11.36 -1.19
C PHE A 16 -34.34 -11.71 -2.02
N ALA A 17 -35.38 -10.90 -1.99
CA ALA A 17 -36.58 -11.12 -2.79
C ALA A 17 -36.27 -11.11 -4.30
N ILE A 18 -35.49 -10.12 -4.75
CA ILE A 18 -35.05 -9.99 -6.15
C ILE A 18 -34.16 -11.17 -6.56
N ALA A 19 -33.24 -11.60 -5.68
CA ALA A 19 -32.40 -12.76 -5.95
C ALA A 19 -33.21 -14.08 -6.04
N LYS A 20 -34.27 -14.22 -5.24
CA LYS A 20 -35.15 -15.40 -5.28
C LYS A 20 -35.91 -15.48 -6.60
N GLU A 21 -36.46 -14.36 -7.09
CA GLU A 21 -37.08 -14.28 -8.41
C GLU A 21 -36.09 -14.63 -9.53
N ALA A 22 -34.84 -14.18 -9.41
CA ALA A 22 -33.79 -14.48 -10.38
C ALA A 22 -33.41 -15.97 -10.43
N ILE A 23 -33.31 -16.63 -9.27
CA ILE A 23 -33.08 -18.07 -9.18
C ILE A 23 -34.22 -18.84 -9.87
N THR A 24 -35.47 -18.40 -9.69
CA THR A 24 -36.61 -19.02 -10.39
C THR A 24 -36.51 -18.85 -11.91
N LEU A 25 -36.09 -17.68 -12.40
CA LEU A 25 -35.87 -17.47 -13.84
C LEU A 25 -34.73 -18.34 -14.39
N ALA A 26 -33.62 -18.45 -13.67
CA ALA A 26 -32.49 -19.31 -14.04
C ALA A 26 -32.91 -20.79 -14.15
N LYS A 27 -33.68 -21.29 -13.18
CA LYS A 27 -34.23 -22.67 -13.18
C LYS A 27 -35.30 -22.92 -14.24
N ALA A 28 -35.91 -21.85 -14.77
CA ALA A 28 -36.81 -21.92 -15.92
C ALA A 28 -36.06 -21.83 -17.28
N GLY A 29 -34.72 -21.87 -17.27
CA GLY A 29 -33.89 -21.81 -18.47
C GLY A 29 -33.82 -20.44 -19.14
N LYS A 30 -34.22 -19.37 -18.43
CA LYS A 30 -34.12 -17.99 -18.93
C LYS A 30 -32.67 -17.52 -18.84
N THR A 31 -32.27 -16.63 -19.74
CA THR A 31 -30.92 -16.05 -19.77
C THR A 31 -30.91 -14.64 -19.21
N ARG A 32 -29.72 -14.08 -18.96
CA ARG A 32 -29.55 -12.67 -18.58
C ARG A 32 -30.08 -11.67 -19.59
N ASP A 33 -30.31 -12.12 -20.82
CA ASP A 33 -30.86 -11.31 -21.93
C ASP A 33 -32.39 -11.40 -22.01
N SER A 34 -33.04 -12.13 -21.09
CA SER A 34 -34.50 -12.21 -21.02
C SER A 34 -35.11 -10.92 -20.48
N LEU A 35 -36.28 -10.55 -21.03
CA LEU A 35 -37.04 -9.35 -20.61
C LEU A 35 -37.37 -9.40 -19.11
N GLU A 36 -37.64 -10.60 -18.60
CA GLU A 36 -37.94 -10.85 -17.19
C GLU A 36 -36.72 -10.61 -16.29
N PHE A 37 -35.51 -10.93 -16.76
CA PHE A 37 -34.28 -10.65 -16.02
C PHE A 37 -33.89 -9.16 -16.06
N ASP A 38 -34.13 -8.46 -17.18
CA ASP A 38 -33.90 -7.01 -17.27
C ASP A 38 -34.82 -6.20 -16.32
N ALA A 39 -36.03 -6.70 -16.05
CA ALA A 39 -36.91 -6.13 -15.03
C ALA A 39 -36.31 -6.25 -13.61
N LEU A 40 -35.71 -7.41 -13.27
CA LEU A 40 -35.03 -7.62 -11.98
C LEU A 40 -33.76 -6.78 -11.87
N LYS A 41 -33.00 -6.66 -12.96
CA LYS A 41 -31.82 -5.79 -13.05
C LYS A 41 -32.14 -4.33 -12.80
N THR A 42 -33.28 -3.85 -13.30
CA THR A 42 -33.76 -2.48 -13.06
C THR A 42 -34.12 -2.26 -11.60
N LYS A 43 -34.82 -3.22 -10.97
CA LYS A 43 -35.13 -3.19 -9.54
C LYS A 43 -33.85 -3.22 -8.68
N ALA A 44 -32.87 -4.08 -9.01
CA ALA A 44 -31.61 -4.18 -8.28
C ALA A 44 -30.74 -2.92 -8.41
N LYS A 45 -30.72 -2.27 -9.58
CA LYS A 45 -30.02 -0.98 -9.76
C LYS A 45 -30.57 0.12 -8.86
N ALA A 46 -31.87 0.17 -8.62
CA ALA A 46 -32.49 1.14 -7.71
C ALA A 46 -32.07 0.94 -6.25
N LEU A 47 -31.59 -0.27 -5.89
CA LEU A 47 -31.09 -0.60 -4.56
C LEU A 47 -29.56 -0.43 -4.42
N GLY A 48 -28.84 -0.07 -5.49
CA GLY A 48 -27.39 0.19 -5.48
C GLY A 48 -26.51 -0.95 -6.03
N GLY A 49 -25.23 -0.64 -6.26
CA GLY A 49 -24.29 -1.52 -6.97
C GLY A 49 -24.12 -2.92 -6.36
N ASN A 50 -24.15 -3.01 -5.02
CA ASN A 50 -24.02 -4.29 -4.30
C ASN A 50 -25.24 -5.20 -4.53
N ALA A 51 -26.44 -4.65 -4.67
CA ALA A 51 -27.65 -5.41 -4.96
C ALA A 51 -27.63 -5.99 -6.39
N LEU A 52 -27.07 -5.22 -7.34
CA LEU A 52 -26.90 -5.66 -8.72
C LEU A 52 -25.87 -6.79 -8.84
N ALA A 53 -24.75 -6.68 -8.15
CA ALA A 53 -23.74 -7.75 -8.09
C ALA A 53 -24.32 -9.03 -7.46
N TYR A 54 -25.08 -8.88 -6.36
CA TYR A 54 -25.73 -9.99 -5.68
C TYR A 54 -26.77 -10.72 -6.55
N LEU A 55 -27.58 -9.96 -7.32
CA LEU A 55 -28.52 -10.51 -8.31
C LEU A 55 -27.79 -11.35 -9.37
N TYR A 56 -26.70 -10.81 -9.94
CA TYR A 56 -25.93 -11.48 -10.98
C TYR A 56 -25.29 -12.78 -10.48
N GLN A 57 -24.72 -12.75 -9.27
CA GLN A 57 -24.12 -13.91 -8.64
C GLN A 57 -25.14 -15.04 -8.41
N LYS A 58 -26.31 -14.72 -7.85
CA LYS A 58 -27.34 -15.74 -7.54
C LYS A 58 -28.00 -16.31 -8.79
N PHE A 59 -28.14 -15.51 -9.85
CA PHE A 59 -28.63 -16.01 -11.13
C PHE A 59 -27.65 -16.99 -11.78
N ASP A 60 -26.36 -16.65 -11.88
CA ASP A 60 -25.37 -17.51 -12.53
C ASP A 60 -25.15 -18.81 -11.77
N GLN A 61 -25.12 -18.72 -10.45
CA GLN A 61 -25.04 -19.90 -9.59
C GLN A 61 -26.20 -20.88 -9.86
N ALA A 62 -27.43 -20.35 -9.96
CA ALA A 62 -28.60 -21.17 -10.25
C ALA A 62 -28.61 -21.75 -11.68
N VAL A 63 -28.01 -21.05 -12.65
CA VAL A 63 -27.82 -21.56 -14.03
C VAL A 63 -26.83 -22.72 -14.04
N ILE A 64 -25.73 -22.61 -13.30
CA ILE A 64 -24.72 -23.68 -13.17
C ILE A 64 -25.35 -24.91 -12.53
N GLU A 65 -26.00 -24.75 -11.37
CA GLU A 65 -26.68 -25.84 -10.67
C GLU A 65 -27.74 -26.54 -11.54
N HIS A 66 -28.51 -25.78 -12.31
CA HIS A 66 -29.49 -26.35 -13.23
C HIS A 66 -28.84 -27.13 -14.39
N ASN A 67 -27.72 -26.65 -14.94
CA ASN A 67 -27.00 -27.34 -16.00
C ASN A 67 -26.28 -28.60 -15.49
N ASP A 68 -25.82 -28.59 -14.24
CA ASP A 68 -25.23 -29.75 -13.59
C ASP A 68 -26.28 -30.82 -13.28
N GLU A 69 -27.48 -30.42 -12.83
CA GLU A 69 -28.63 -31.33 -12.65
C GLU A 69 -29.10 -31.98 -13.96
N ILE A 70 -29.02 -31.25 -15.08
CA ILE A 70 -29.31 -31.79 -16.42
C ILE A 70 -28.20 -32.77 -16.84
N SER A 71 -26.93 -32.40 -16.62
CA SER A 71 -25.77 -33.20 -17.01
C SER A 71 -25.64 -34.50 -16.18
N ALA A 72 -26.04 -34.47 -14.90
CA ALA A 72 -26.10 -35.65 -14.02
C ALA A 72 -27.18 -36.66 -14.44
N LYS A 73 -28.26 -36.20 -15.09
CA LYS A 73 -29.30 -37.08 -15.66
C LYS A 73 -28.89 -37.72 -16.98
N GLU A 74 -27.89 -37.18 -17.67
CA GLU A 74 -27.41 -37.68 -18.97
C GLU A 74 -26.24 -38.67 -18.86
N ASN A 75 -25.60 -38.80 -17.68
CA ASN A 75 -24.37 -39.61 -17.45
C ASN A 75 -24.58 -40.97 -16.75
N GLN A 76 -25.61 -41.74 -17.13
CA GLN A 76 -25.69 -43.17 -16.83
C GLN A 76 -25.46 -44.01 -18.09
N ASN A 77 -24.20 -44.23 -18.48
CA ASN A 77 -23.66 -45.46 -19.11
C ASN A 77 -22.19 -45.25 -19.55
N GLY A 78 -21.34 -46.27 -19.32
CA GLY A 78 -19.87 -46.24 -19.39
C GLY A 78 -19.20 -46.21 -20.79
N PRO A 79 -17.86 -46.40 -20.85
CA PRO A 79 -17.01 -45.74 -21.85
C PRO A 79 -16.58 -46.62 -23.03
N GLU A 80 -16.90 -46.17 -24.24
CA GLU A 80 -16.12 -46.36 -25.48
C GLU A 80 -16.04 -44.97 -26.15
N GLU A 81 -14.94 -44.66 -26.87
CA GLU A 81 -14.63 -43.35 -27.50
C GLU A 81 -15.88 -42.53 -27.85
N SER A 82 -16.33 -41.69 -26.91
CA SER A 82 -17.61 -41.02 -27.11
C SER A 82 -17.38 -39.82 -28.03
N PRO A 83 -18.03 -39.73 -29.19
CA PRO A 83 -17.96 -38.55 -30.02
C PRO A 83 -18.42 -37.33 -29.21
N LYS A 84 -17.72 -36.19 -29.35
CA LYS A 84 -18.14 -34.89 -28.79
C LYS A 84 -19.63 -34.71 -29.09
N SER A 85 -20.42 -34.35 -28.09
CA SER A 85 -21.89 -34.39 -28.22
C SER A 85 -22.38 -33.58 -29.42
N LYS A 86 -23.44 -34.07 -30.09
CA LYS A 86 -24.10 -33.36 -31.20
C LYS A 86 -24.38 -31.89 -30.85
N LYS A 87 -24.81 -31.62 -29.62
CA LYS A 87 -25.11 -30.26 -29.13
C LYS A 87 -23.84 -29.39 -29.06
N PHE A 88 -22.74 -29.95 -28.56
CA PHE A 88 -21.45 -29.27 -28.51
C PHE A 88 -20.91 -28.96 -29.92
N LEU A 89 -20.91 -29.94 -30.82
CA LEU A 89 -20.42 -29.75 -32.19
C LEU A 89 -21.25 -28.72 -32.97
N LEU A 90 -22.59 -28.73 -32.84
CA LEU A 90 -23.46 -27.72 -33.46
C LEU A 90 -23.27 -26.32 -32.85
N GLY A 91 -22.98 -26.23 -31.55
CA GLY A 91 -22.62 -24.99 -30.86
C GLY A 91 -21.31 -24.41 -31.39
N GLU A 92 -20.28 -25.24 -31.49
CA GLU A 92 -18.96 -24.85 -32.01
C GLU A 92 -19.02 -24.44 -33.48
N ILE A 93 -19.80 -25.13 -34.32
CA ILE A 93 -20.01 -24.73 -35.72
C ILE A 93 -20.67 -23.35 -35.81
N THR A 94 -21.62 -23.05 -34.94
CA THR A 94 -22.27 -21.73 -34.87
C THR A 94 -21.26 -20.64 -34.47
N ARG A 95 -20.39 -20.94 -33.51
CA ARG A 95 -19.36 -20.01 -33.03
C ARG A 95 -18.27 -19.77 -34.08
N LEU A 96 -17.64 -20.84 -34.56
CA LEU A 96 -16.50 -20.83 -35.47
C LEU A 96 -16.85 -20.29 -36.88
N SER A 97 -18.09 -20.47 -37.34
CA SER A 97 -18.54 -19.89 -38.62
C SER A 97 -18.56 -18.35 -38.64
N THR A 98 -18.59 -17.69 -37.47
CA THR A 98 -18.49 -16.23 -37.36
C THR A 98 -17.05 -15.70 -37.34
N TRP A 99 -16.05 -16.59 -37.34
CA TRP A 99 -14.62 -16.26 -37.22
C TRP A 99 -13.91 -16.04 -38.55
N GLY A 100 -14.61 -16.19 -39.68
CA GLY A 100 -14.07 -15.97 -41.02
C GLY A 100 -12.92 -16.92 -41.35
N LYS A 101 -11.81 -16.41 -41.92
CA LYS A 101 -10.68 -17.25 -42.37
C LYS A 101 -9.91 -17.92 -41.21
N ARG A 102 -9.94 -17.36 -40.00
CA ARG A 102 -9.09 -17.79 -38.86
C ARG A 102 -9.60 -19.05 -38.13
N GLY A 103 -10.89 -19.37 -38.23
CA GLY A 103 -11.49 -20.57 -37.59
C GLY A 103 -11.80 -21.70 -38.56
N ARG A 104 -11.28 -21.65 -39.79
CA ARG A 104 -11.71 -22.51 -40.90
C ARG A 104 -11.30 -23.98 -40.71
N GLU A 105 -10.13 -24.23 -40.15
CA GLU A 105 -9.64 -25.59 -39.89
C GLU A 105 -10.45 -26.27 -38.77
N GLN A 106 -10.69 -25.56 -37.67
CA GLN A 106 -11.50 -26.06 -36.54
C GLN A 106 -12.96 -26.24 -36.95
N LEU A 107 -13.50 -25.33 -37.77
CA LEU A 107 -14.84 -25.46 -38.33
C LEU A 107 -14.97 -26.70 -39.22
N ASN A 108 -13.98 -26.96 -40.08
CA ASN A 108 -13.97 -28.17 -40.91
C ASN A 108 -13.85 -29.44 -40.07
N ALA A 109 -13.02 -29.45 -39.03
CA ALA A 109 -12.91 -30.57 -38.10
C ALA A 109 -14.25 -30.86 -37.38
N CYS A 110 -14.99 -29.83 -36.97
CA CYS A 110 -16.32 -30.01 -36.40
C CYS A 110 -17.34 -30.52 -37.42
N MET A 111 -17.28 -30.04 -38.68
CA MET A 111 -18.14 -30.53 -39.77
C MET A 111 -17.85 -31.99 -40.10
N ASP A 112 -16.58 -32.40 -40.11
CA ASP A 112 -16.18 -33.79 -40.36
C ASP A 112 -16.59 -34.72 -39.20
N ALA A 113 -16.51 -34.23 -37.96
CA ALA A 113 -17.06 -34.94 -36.81
C ALA A 113 -18.59 -35.11 -36.90
N ILE A 114 -19.34 -34.09 -37.34
CA ILE A 114 -20.78 -34.21 -37.60
C ILE A 114 -21.06 -35.22 -38.72
N ARG A 115 -20.31 -35.18 -39.83
CA ARG A 115 -20.47 -36.16 -40.94
C ARG A 115 -20.23 -37.59 -40.49
N LYS A 116 -19.20 -37.81 -39.67
CA LYS A 116 -18.77 -39.13 -39.21
C LYS A 116 -19.70 -39.72 -38.15
N PHE A 117 -20.14 -38.91 -37.18
CA PHE A 117 -20.82 -39.41 -35.98
C PHE A 117 -22.31 -39.02 -35.90
N TYR A 118 -22.75 -37.98 -36.62
CA TYR A 118 -24.12 -37.48 -36.59
C TYR A 118 -24.64 -37.07 -37.98
N PRO A 119 -24.68 -37.96 -38.98
CA PRO A 119 -25.07 -37.63 -40.36
C PRO A 119 -26.47 -37.00 -40.47
N GLN A 120 -27.39 -37.37 -39.58
CA GLN A 120 -28.74 -36.78 -39.46
C GLN A 120 -28.73 -35.31 -39.02
N ALA A 121 -27.62 -34.83 -38.43
CA ALA A 121 -27.44 -33.44 -38.00
C ALA A 121 -26.69 -32.59 -39.05
N LEU A 122 -26.22 -33.20 -40.15
CA LEU A 122 -25.41 -32.51 -41.16
C LEU A 122 -26.16 -31.34 -41.79
N ALA A 123 -27.45 -31.50 -42.11
CA ALA A 123 -28.27 -30.43 -42.66
C ALA A 123 -28.48 -29.25 -41.67
N ASP A 124 -28.44 -29.50 -40.36
CA ASP A 124 -28.50 -28.42 -39.35
C ASP A 124 -27.14 -27.74 -39.18
N ALA A 125 -26.06 -28.52 -39.18
CA ALA A 125 -24.69 -28.02 -39.16
C ALA A 125 -24.38 -27.12 -40.37
N GLU A 126 -24.76 -27.54 -41.59
CA GLU A 126 -24.59 -26.74 -42.81
C GLU A 126 -25.40 -25.45 -42.78
N ARG A 127 -26.63 -25.50 -42.25
CA ARG A 127 -27.45 -24.29 -42.05
C ARG A 127 -26.81 -23.31 -41.06
N ARG A 128 -26.30 -23.80 -39.93
CA ARG A 128 -25.61 -22.96 -38.92
C ARG A 128 -24.31 -22.37 -39.46
N LYS A 129 -23.52 -23.17 -40.19
CA LYS A 129 -22.31 -22.70 -40.88
C LYS A 129 -22.62 -21.60 -41.88
N ALA A 130 -23.59 -21.82 -42.77
CA ALA A 130 -23.99 -20.85 -43.78
C ALA A 130 -24.51 -19.54 -43.14
N ARG A 131 -25.27 -19.64 -42.04
CA ARG A 131 -25.77 -18.48 -41.29
C ARG A 131 -24.65 -17.66 -40.66
N GLY A 132 -23.66 -18.29 -40.02
CA GLY A 132 -22.51 -17.59 -39.45
C GLY A 132 -21.61 -16.94 -40.50
N GLU A 133 -21.36 -17.62 -41.62
CA GLU A 133 -20.61 -17.06 -42.75
C GLU A 133 -21.33 -15.87 -43.38
N ARG A 134 -22.66 -15.93 -43.49
CA ARG A 134 -23.52 -14.84 -43.98
C ARG A 134 -23.49 -13.63 -43.04
N LEU A 135 -23.45 -13.85 -41.72
CA LEU A 135 -23.32 -12.78 -40.73
C LEU A 135 -21.98 -12.05 -40.85
N VAL A 136 -20.89 -12.75 -41.14
CA VAL A 136 -19.57 -12.15 -41.41
C VAL A 136 -19.58 -11.32 -42.70
N GLN A 137 -20.28 -11.78 -43.74
CA GLN A 137 -20.47 -11.01 -44.97
C GLN A 137 -21.23 -9.70 -44.70
N TYR A 138 -22.34 -9.76 -43.94
CA TYR A 138 -23.08 -8.56 -43.56
C TYR A 138 -22.29 -7.61 -42.69
N LYS A 139 -21.50 -8.14 -41.75
CA LYS A 139 -20.57 -7.35 -40.94
C LYS A 139 -19.56 -6.60 -41.80
N THR A 140 -19.01 -7.25 -42.82
CA THR A 140 -18.03 -6.66 -43.73
C THR A 140 -18.67 -5.60 -44.65
N GLN A 141 -19.88 -5.88 -45.17
CA GLN A 141 -20.62 -4.92 -46.00
C GLN A 141 -21.00 -3.66 -45.21
N ALA A 142 -21.48 -3.80 -43.98
CA ALA A 142 -21.97 -2.70 -43.16
C ALA A 142 -20.93 -1.62 -42.83
N VAL A 143 -19.63 -1.98 -42.81
CA VAL A 143 -18.52 -1.03 -42.53
C VAL A 143 -18.51 0.14 -43.52
N HIS A 144 -18.93 -0.10 -44.77
CA HIS A 144 -18.83 0.87 -45.87
C HIS A 144 -20.18 1.52 -46.24
N LEU A 145 -21.28 1.17 -45.58
CA LEU A 145 -22.60 1.71 -45.92
C LEU A 145 -22.93 3.01 -45.18
N ASN A 146 -23.79 3.83 -45.80
CA ASN A 146 -24.40 5.00 -45.17
C ASN A 146 -25.66 4.58 -44.36
N PRO A 147 -26.22 5.44 -43.49
CA PRO A 147 -27.33 5.07 -42.61
C PRO A 147 -28.59 4.54 -43.34
N GLU A 148 -28.90 5.06 -44.52
CA GLU A 148 -30.03 4.61 -45.35
C GLU A 148 -29.79 3.20 -45.90
N LYS A 149 -28.64 2.94 -46.54
CA LYS A 149 -28.29 1.59 -47.05
C LYS A 149 -28.04 0.60 -45.93
N LEU A 150 -27.61 1.06 -44.75
CA LEU A 150 -27.50 0.22 -43.56
C LEU A 150 -28.89 -0.22 -43.10
N SER A 151 -29.88 0.67 -43.11
CA SER A 151 -31.27 0.33 -42.76
C SER A 151 -31.88 -0.65 -43.77
N GLU A 152 -31.56 -0.50 -45.06
CA GLU A 152 -31.94 -1.47 -46.10
C GLU A 152 -31.27 -2.84 -45.88
N LEU A 153 -29.98 -2.86 -45.52
CA LEU A 153 -29.25 -4.08 -45.16
C LEU A 153 -29.88 -4.78 -43.95
N MET A 154 -30.28 -4.02 -42.93
CA MET A 154 -30.96 -4.57 -41.75
C MET A 154 -32.34 -5.14 -42.10
N SER A 155 -33.13 -4.45 -42.93
CA SER A 155 -34.41 -4.98 -43.41
C SER A 155 -34.24 -6.25 -44.24
N LYS A 156 -33.15 -6.34 -45.02
CA LYS A 156 -32.79 -7.58 -45.73
C LYS A 156 -32.42 -8.71 -44.77
N MET A 157 -31.66 -8.43 -43.71
CA MET A 157 -31.34 -9.40 -42.67
C MET A 157 -32.59 -9.88 -41.92
N GLU A 158 -33.54 -8.99 -41.62
CA GLU A 158 -34.82 -9.37 -41.01
C GLU A 158 -35.62 -10.32 -41.91
N LYS A 159 -35.70 -10.03 -43.23
CA LYS A 159 -36.34 -10.91 -44.22
C LYS A 159 -35.64 -12.25 -44.37
N GLU A 160 -34.32 -12.30 -44.14
CA GLU A 160 -33.52 -13.53 -44.13
C GLU A 160 -33.56 -14.28 -42.78
N GLY A 161 -34.34 -13.80 -41.80
CA GLY A 161 -34.58 -14.50 -40.52
C GLY A 161 -33.50 -14.33 -39.46
N PHE A 162 -32.68 -13.27 -39.56
CA PHE A 162 -31.75 -12.88 -38.50
C PHE A 162 -32.50 -12.24 -37.32
N THR A 163 -32.02 -12.51 -36.11
CA THR A 163 -32.63 -12.01 -34.88
C THR A 163 -32.36 -10.51 -34.69
N PRO A 164 -33.24 -9.77 -33.99
CA PRO A 164 -33.00 -8.37 -33.64
C PRO A 164 -31.67 -8.15 -32.91
N TYR A 165 -31.22 -9.13 -32.13
CA TYR A 165 -29.92 -9.11 -31.47
C TYR A 165 -28.76 -9.17 -32.48
N GLU A 166 -28.74 -10.12 -33.41
CA GLU A 166 -27.72 -10.26 -34.46
C GLU A 166 -27.62 -8.99 -35.32
N ILE A 167 -28.76 -8.38 -35.63
CA ILE A 167 -28.88 -7.10 -36.37
C ILE A 167 -28.30 -5.93 -35.55
N SER A 168 -28.58 -5.88 -34.25
CA SER A 168 -28.10 -4.82 -33.35
C SER A 168 -26.57 -4.79 -33.20
N ILE A 169 -25.91 -5.95 -33.26
CA ILE A 169 -24.44 -6.06 -33.17
C ILE A 169 -23.78 -5.30 -34.31
N ILE A 170 -24.31 -5.42 -35.53
CA ILE A 170 -23.77 -4.74 -36.71
C ILE A 170 -23.97 -3.23 -36.59
N ARG A 171 -25.13 -2.78 -36.09
CA ARG A 171 -25.41 -1.35 -35.84
C ARG A 171 -24.45 -0.76 -34.80
N LYS A 172 -24.30 -1.40 -33.63
CA LYS A 172 -23.39 -0.93 -32.57
C LYS A 172 -21.94 -0.82 -33.03
N MET A 173 -21.48 -1.76 -33.86
CA MET A 173 -20.15 -1.71 -34.44
C MET A 173 -19.98 -0.52 -35.41
N LYS A 174 -20.97 -0.25 -36.26
CA LYS A 174 -20.96 0.88 -37.18
C LYS A 174 -20.99 2.21 -36.45
N ASP A 175 -21.82 2.33 -35.41
CA ASP A 175 -21.89 3.52 -34.55
C ASP A 175 -20.54 3.76 -33.86
N LYS A 176 -19.87 2.70 -33.39
CA LYS A 176 -18.52 2.80 -32.81
C LYS A 176 -17.50 3.32 -33.83
N ILE A 177 -17.51 2.81 -35.06
CA ILE A 177 -16.61 3.27 -36.14
C ILE A 177 -16.88 4.74 -36.53
N GLU A 178 -18.15 5.15 -36.59
CA GLU A 178 -18.52 6.54 -36.89
C GLU A 178 -18.19 7.50 -35.75
N LEU A 179 -18.33 7.04 -34.50
CA LEU A 179 -17.92 7.80 -33.32
C LEU A 179 -16.41 8.03 -33.33
N THR A 180 -15.61 6.99 -33.62
CA THR A 180 -14.14 7.13 -33.77
C THR A 180 -13.77 8.06 -34.92
N LYS A 181 -14.51 8.03 -36.05
CA LYS A 181 -14.30 8.99 -37.15
C LYS A 181 -14.68 10.42 -36.78
N LYS A 182 -15.75 10.63 -36.01
CA LYS A 182 -16.17 11.95 -35.51
C LYS A 182 -15.14 12.52 -34.53
N ILE A 183 -14.62 11.71 -33.62
CA ILE A 183 -13.57 12.09 -32.66
C ILE A 183 -12.29 12.49 -33.41
N LYS A 184 -11.89 11.73 -34.44
CA LYS A 184 -10.75 12.11 -35.29
C LYS A 184 -11.01 13.39 -36.11
N LYS A 185 -12.25 13.63 -36.53
CA LYS A 185 -12.62 14.84 -37.29
C LYS A 185 -12.72 16.08 -36.41
N SER A 186 -13.20 15.97 -35.16
CA SER A 186 -13.22 17.08 -34.20
C SER A 186 -11.81 17.48 -33.77
N ALA A 187 -10.88 16.53 -33.67
CA ALA A 187 -9.46 16.82 -33.43
C ALA A 187 -8.77 17.54 -34.61
N ALA A 188 -9.22 17.29 -35.85
CA ALA A 188 -8.69 17.95 -37.06
C ALA A 188 -9.29 19.34 -37.35
N THR A 189 -10.40 19.72 -36.70
CA THR A 189 -11.06 21.02 -36.94
C THR A 189 -10.48 22.13 -36.05
N SER A 190 -9.71 21.77 -35.02
CA SER A 190 -9.00 22.68 -34.10
C SER A 190 -7.60 23.11 -34.60
N SER A 191 -7.19 22.74 -35.82
CA SER A 191 -5.86 23.06 -36.38
C SER A 191 -5.87 23.64 -37.82
N ALA A 192 -6.98 24.24 -38.26
CA ALA A 192 -7.04 24.91 -39.57
C ALA A 192 -6.59 26.37 -39.47
N GLY A 193 -5.27 26.57 -39.42
CA GLY A 193 -4.66 27.90 -39.42
C GLY A 193 -3.15 27.87 -39.62
N SER A 194 -2.64 27.21 -40.67
CA SER A 194 -1.31 27.50 -41.23
C SER A 194 -1.09 26.72 -42.53
N THR A 195 -0.59 27.43 -43.53
CA THR A 195 -0.31 26.99 -44.91
C THR A 195 0.82 25.95 -44.99
N LYS A 196 0.64 24.93 -45.85
CA LYS A 196 1.64 23.92 -46.24
C LYS A 196 2.93 24.55 -46.79
N PRO A 197 4.08 23.89 -46.56
CA PRO A 197 5.03 23.61 -47.62
C PRO A 197 5.14 22.11 -47.89
N GLU A 198 5.49 21.79 -49.14
CA GLU A 198 5.63 20.45 -49.70
C GLU A 198 7.00 19.82 -49.35
N ASN A 199 7.01 18.47 -49.36
CA ASN A 199 8.14 17.51 -49.40
C ASN A 199 8.71 16.93 -48.07
N GLU A 200 8.24 15.70 -47.78
CA GLU A 200 8.89 14.50 -47.16
C GLU A 200 9.41 14.52 -45.71
N PRO A 201 9.59 13.36 -45.00
CA PRO A 201 9.36 11.93 -45.34
C PRO A 201 8.43 11.17 -44.34
N GLU A 202 8.23 9.86 -44.54
CA GLU A 202 7.37 8.96 -43.73
C GLU A 202 7.58 9.06 -42.21
N PHE A 203 6.48 9.25 -41.48
CA PHE A 203 6.46 9.33 -40.01
C PHE A 203 6.57 7.92 -39.40
N VAL A 204 7.73 7.61 -38.83
CA VAL A 204 7.93 6.47 -37.93
C VAL A 204 7.34 6.84 -36.57
N VAL A 205 6.40 6.04 -36.08
CA VAL A 205 5.87 6.16 -34.71
C VAL A 205 7.00 5.77 -33.75
N GLN A 206 7.50 6.74 -32.97
CA GLN A 206 8.36 6.44 -31.82
C GLN A 206 7.49 5.84 -30.71
N THR A 207 7.66 4.54 -30.48
CA THR A 207 7.25 3.88 -29.24
C THR A 207 8.08 4.48 -28.10
N HIS A 208 7.43 5.13 -27.14
CA HIS A 208 8.12 5.62 -25.94
C HIS A 208 8.42 4.41 -25.06
N GLU A 209 9.70 4.05 -24.90
CA GLU A 209 10.11 3.07 -23.90
C GLU A 209 9.88 3.66 -22.50
N ILE A 210 9.07 2.99 -21.69
CA ILE A 210 8.95 3.29 -20.26
C ILE A 210 10.33 3.07 -19.62
N SER A 211 10.97 4.15 -19.15
CA SER A 211 12.26 4.08 -18.46
C SER A 211 12.06 3.60 -17.02
N PHE A 212 12.70 2.49 -16.65
CA PHE A 212 12.67 1.97 -15.28
C PHE A 212 14.05 2.17 -14.66
N ASP A 213 14.29 3.36 -14.09
CA ASP A 213 15.55 3.63 -13.38
C ASP A 213 15.33 3.41 -11.87
N HIS A 214 16.04 2.43 -11.30
CA HIS A 214 16.19 2.09 -9.87
C HIS A 214 15.18 1.10 -9.25
N ILE A 215 14.66 0.13 -9.99
CA ILE A 215 13.96 -1.02 -9.40
C ILE A 215 14.99 -1.99 -8.78
N HIS A 216 14.53 -2.86 -7.89
CA HIS A 216 15.32 -3.99 -7.43
C HIS A 216 15.96 -4.74 -8.61
N ARG A 217 17.22 -5.17 -8.48
CA ARG A 217 18.03 -5.75 -9.58
C ARG A 217 17.47 -7.03 -10.20
N ASN A 218 16.62 -7.75 -9.47
CA ASN A 218 15.90 -8.92 -9.97
C ASN A 218 14.50 -8.59 -10.49
N SER A 219 14.15 -7.32 -10.63
CA SER A 219 12.90 -6.93 -11.26
C SER A 219 13.00 -7.10 -12.77
N ILE A 220 11.92 -7.59 -13.40
CA ILE A 220 11.88 -7.93 -14.82
C ILE A 220 12.26 -6.73 -15.72
N PRO A 221 11.75 -5.50 -15.50
CA PRO A 221 12.05 -4.38 -16.40
C PRO A 221 13.50 -3.89 -16.37
N GLU A 222 14.29 -4.26 -15.36
CA GLU A 222 15.71 -3.87 -15.23
C GLU A 222 16.65 -4.79 -16.03
N LEU A 223 16.13 -5.88 -16.59
CA LEU A 223 16.93 -6.85 -17.32
C LEU A 223 17.20 -6.36 -18.76
N PRO A 224 18.37 -6.67 -19.32
CA PRO A 224 18.60 -6.52 -20.76
C PRO A 224 17.64 -7.38 -21.59
N ALA A 225 17.21 -6.85 -22.74
CA ALA A 225 16.44 -7.61 -23.71
C ALA A 225 17.27 -8.79 -24.28
N THR A 226 16.62 -9.92 -24.48
CA THR A 226 17.18 -11.07 -25.20
C THR A 226 16.11 -11.81 -26.01
N ASN A 227 16.56 -12.71 -26.89
CA ASN A 227 15.74 -13.49 -27.80
C ASN A 227 15.27 -14.81 -27.20
N GLU A 228 15.81 -15.25 -26.07
CA GLU A 228 15.36 -16.48 -25.40
C GLU A 228 15.35 -16.34 -23.88
N TRP A 229 14.24 -16.77 -23.28
CA TRP A 229 14.03 -16.79 -21.83
C TRP A 229 13.55 -18.14 -21.34
N THR A 230 14.11 -18.59 -20.23
CA THR A 230 13.63 -19.73 -19.45
C THR A 230 12.86 -19.21 -18.24
N ILE A 231 11.61 -19.63 -18.08
CA ILE A 231 10.72 -19.18 -17.01
C ILE A 231 10.30 -20.40 -16.20
N LEU A 232 10.66 -20.45 -14.91
CA LEU A 232 10.27 -21.51 -13.99
C LEU A 232 9.20 -20.99 -13.03
N PHE A 233 8.11 -21.74 -12.89
CA PHE A 233 7.05 -21.46 -11.92
C PHE A 233 7.07 -22.49 -10.79
N ASP A 234 6.90 -21.99 -9.57
CA ASP A 234 6.66 -22.81 -8.39
C ASP A 234 5.69 -22.10 -7.42
N GLU A 235 5.12 -22.88 -6.50
CA GLU A 235 4.14 -22.42 -5.53
C GLU A 235 4.60 -22.53 -4.08
N THR A 236 3.91 -21.79 -3.22
CA THR A 236 3.92 -22.09 -1.78
C THR A 236 2.53 -21.87 -1.19
N GLY A 237 2.30 -22.42 0.00
CA GLY A 237 1.00 -22.45 0.66
C GLY A 237 0.10 -23.56 0.12
N THR A 238 -0.97 -23.85 0.85
CA THR A 238 -1.86 -24.97 0.54
C THR A 238 -3.25 -24.52 0.12
N ASP A 239 -3.63 -23.28 0.44
CA ASP A 239 -4.95 -22.73 0.16
C ASP A 239 -4.94 -21.85 -1.09
N PHE A 240 -5.41 -22.41 -2.20
CA PHE A 240 -5.67 -21.73 -3.47
C PHE A 240 -7.17 -21.64 -3.77
N LYS A 241 -8.02 -21.73 -2.73
CA LYS A 241 -9.47 -21.73 -2.84
C LYS A 241 -10.04 -20.46 -2.20
N GLU A 242 -11.37 -20.37 -2.16
CA GLU A 242 -12.09 -19.23 -1.58
C GLU A 242 -11.73 -18.94 -0.10
N THR A 243 -11.30 -19.96 0.65
CA THR A 243 -10.88 -19.82 2.05
C THR A 243 -9.67 -18.88 2.20
N ALA A 244 -8.84 -18.72 1.16
CA ALA A 244 -7.69 -17.83 1.12
C ALA A 244 -8.04 -16.33 1.20
N PHE A 245 -9.31 -15.96 1.02
CA PHE A 245 -9.80 -14.57 1.06
C PHE A 245 -10.33 -14.14 2.44
N GLY A 246 -10.28 -15.03 3.45
CA GLY A 246 -10.73 -14.75 4.82
C GLY A 246 -9.65 -14.09 5.69
N SER A 247 -10.06 -13.28 6.67
CA SER A 247 -9.17 -12.63 7.65
C SER A 247 -8.42 -13.58 8.60
N ASN A 248 -8.73 -14.89 8.56
CA ASN A 248 -8.19 -15.92 9.46
C ASN A 248 -7.21 -16.89 8.77
N VAL A 249 -6.78 -16.62 7.55
CA VAL A 249 -5.79 -17.46 6.85
C VAL A 249 -4.43 -17.17 7.48
N SER A 250 -3.78 -18.21 8.02
CA SER A 250 -2.41 -18.03 8.51
C SER A 250 -1.50 -17.68 7.33
N GLY A 251 -0.56 -16.76 7.50
CA GLY A 251 0.33 -16.32 6.41
C GLY A 251 1.09 -17.47 5.74
N ILE A 252 1.23 -18.61 6.41
CA ILE A 252 1.90 -19.82 5.92
C ILE A 252 0.99 -20.64 5.00
N SER A 253 -0.33 -20.72 5.27
CA SER A 253 -1.26 -21.52 4.46
C SER A 253 -1.72 -20.82 3.18
N LEU A 254 -1.57 -19.50 3.08
CA LEU A 254 -1.95 -18.71 1.91
C LEU A 254 -1.17 -19.12 0.66
N GLY A 255 -1.89 -19.54 -0.39
CA GLY A 255 -1.30 -19.87 -1.69
C GLY A 255 -0.61 -18.68 -2.35
N ARG A 256 0.60 -18.90 -2.88
CA ARG A 256 1.38 -17.92 -3.64
C ARG A 256 2.03 -18.60 -4.85
N MET A 257 2.15 -17.85 -5.93
CA MET A 257 2.79 -18.29 -7.17
C MET A 257 4.00 -17.41 -7.44
N ILE A 258 5.14 -18.03 -7.74
CA ILE A 258 6.42 -17.38 -7.98
C ILE A 258 6.92 -17.82 -9.36
N ALA A 259 7.55 -16.89 -10.08
CA ALA A 259 8.26 -17.17 -11.31
C ALA A 259 9.71 -16.66 -11.24
N LEU A 260 10.65 -17.50 -11.68
CA LEU A 260 12.06 -17.18 -11.91
C LEU A 260 12.30 -17.11 -13.42
N LEU A 261 12.82 -15.98 -13.89
CA LEU A 261 13.09 -15.69 -15.30
C LEU A 261 14.61 -15.65 -15.53
N VAL A 262 15.12 -16.56 -16.32
CA VAL A 262 16.55 -16.68 -16.63
C VAL A 262 16.75 -16.40 -18.12
N PRO A 263 17.42 -15.30 -18.49
CA PRO A 263 17.75 -15.01 -19.88
C PRO A 263 18.87 -15.92 -20.39
N ASP A 264 18.93 -16.15 -21.69
CA ASP A 264 19.95 -17.01 -22.33
C ASP A 264 21.42 -16.63 -22.05
N TYR A 265 21.71 -15.36 -21.78
CA TYR A 265 23.05 -14.88 -21.41
C TYR A 265 23.40 -15.15 -19.94
N THR A 266 22.47 -15.66 -19.13
CA THR A 266 22.68 -15.98 -17.71
C THR A 266 22.66 -17.49 -17.52
N GLU A 267 23.76 -18.02 -17.01
CA GLU A 267 23.87 -19.42 -16.63
C GLU A 267 23.92 -19.52 -15.10
N LEU A 268 22.88 -20.11 -14.50
CA LEU A 268 22.87 -20.37 -13.07
C LEU A 268 23.58 -21.70 -12.78
N PRO A 269 24.37 -21.80 -11.68
CA PRO A 269 24.92 -23.07 -11.24
C PRO A 269 23.81 -24.10 -11.01
N PRO A 270 23.91 -25.33 -11.52
CA PRO A 270 22.88 -26.34 -11.31
C PRO A 270 22.77 -26.70 -9.82
N CYS A 271 21.53 -26.88 -9.33
CA CYS A 271 21.30 -27.44 -8.01
C CYS A 271 21.84 -28.88 -7.97
N LYS A 272 22.69 -29.21 -7.00
CA LYS A 272 23.27 -30.56 -6.85
C LYS A 272 22.21 -31.52 -6.33
N ASP A 273 21.64 -32.33 -7.21
CA ASP A 273 20.43 -33.13 -6.97
C ASP A 273 19.26 -32.23 -6.54
N TYR A 274 18.04 -32.50 -6.98
CA TYR A 274 16.91 -31.65 -6.60
C TYR A 274 16.72 -31.71 -5.07
N CYS A 275 16.81 -30.57 -4.38
CA CYS A 275 16.62 -30.45 -2.93
C CYS A 275 15.46 -29.52 -2.63
N HIS A 276 14.46 -30.01 -1.90
CA HIS A 276 13.42 -29.16 -1.35
C HIS A 276 13.98 -28.21 -0.31
N SER A 277 13.65 -26.92 -0.39
CA SER A 277 14.17 -25.91 0.53
C SER A 277 13.73 -26.13 1.98
N VAL A 278 12.64 -26.87 2.21
CA VAL A 278 12.22 -27.32 3.55
C VAL A 278 13.22 -28.31 4.17
N ASP A 279 13.92 -29.08 3.32
CA ASP A 279 14.90 -30.08 3.72
C ASP A 279 16.34 -29.53 3.76
N LEU A 280 16.53 -28.27 3.34
CA LEU A 280 17.83 -27.57 3.34
C LEU A 280 18.08 -26.82 4.66
N LEU A 281 19.35 -26.64 5.00
CA LEU A 281 19.76 -25.71 6.04
C LEU A 281 19.50 -24.27 5.57
N LEU A 282 19.16 -23.37 6.48
CA LEU A 282 18.96 -21.95 6.16
C LEU A 282 20.19 -21.30 5.49
N SER A 283 21.41 -21.76 5.83
CA SER A 283 22.64 -21.31 5.19
C SER A 283 22.72 -21.71 3.71
N GLU A 284 22.13 -22.84 3.32
CA GLU A 284 22.09 -23.30 1.94
C GLU A 284 21.05 -22.50 1.14
N VAL A 285 19.87 -22.27 1.72
CA VAL A 285 18.85 -21.37 1.14
C VAL A 285 19.39 -19.95 0.97
N HIS A 286 20.13 -19.43 1.95
CA HIS A 286 20.81 -18.14 1.86
C HIS A 286 21.85 -18.12 0.73
N ALA A 287 22.66 -19.17 0.59
CA ALA A 287 23.61 -19.27 -0.52
C ALA A 287 22.91 -19.25 -1.89
N MET A 288 21.78 -19.93 -2.03
CA MET A 288 20.96 -19.89 -3.26
C MET A 288 20.41 -18.50 -3.54
N GLN A 289 19.94 -17.80 -2.51
CA GLN A 289 19.51 -16.41 -2.62
C GLN A 289 20.66 -15.48 -3.04
N GLN A 290 21.87 -15.66 -2.51
CA GLN A 290 23.04 -14.90 -2.93
C GLN A 290 23.43 -15.17 -4.39
N VAL A 291 23.23 -16.40 -4.89
CA VAL A 291 23.41 -16.70 -6.33
C VAL A 291 22.42 -15.90 -7.17
N LEU A 292 21.14 -15.90 -6.82
CA LEU A 292 20.11 -15.14 -7.55
C LEU A 292 20.37 -13.63 -7.49
N LEU A 293 20.81 -13.13 -6.34
CA LEU A 293 21.25 -11.75 -6.21
C LEU A 293 22.52 -11.48 -7.01
N ALA A 294 23.45 -12.41 -7.20
CA ALA A 294 24.68 -12.15 -7.96
C ALA A 294 24.46 -12.12 -9.48
N HIS A 295 23.44 -12.82 -9.99
CA HIS A 295 23.18 -12.99 -11.43
C HIS A 295 22.08 -12.07 -11.97
N LYS A 296 22.03 -11.90 -13.29
CA LYS A 296 20.99 -11.11 -13.98
C LYS A 296 19.78 -12.00 -14.30
N CYS A 297 18.95 -12.25 -13.29
CA CYS A 297 17.71 -13.01 -13.43
C CYS A 297 16.52 -12.22 -12.86
N GLY A 298 15.33 -12.50 -13.36
CA GLY A 298 14.07 -11.88 -12.94
C GLY A 298 13.32 -12.72 -11.93
N ILE A 299 12.70 -12.08 -10.94
CA ILE A 299 11.83 -12.72 -9.97
C ILE A 299 10.53 -11.93 -9.93
N ILE A 300 9.40 -12.63 -10.03
CA ILE A 300 8.08 -12.05 -9.83
C ILE A 300 7.17 -13.03 -9.09
N GLY A 301 6.32 -12.55 -8.19
CA GLY A 301 5.36 -13.41 -7.51
C GLY A 301 4.09 -12.69 -7.08
N ILE A 302 2.99 -13.43 -6.98
CA ILE A 302 1.68 -12.93 -6.53
C ILE A 302 1.03 -13.90 -5.53
N PRO A 303 0.34 -13.40 -4.49
CA PRO A 303 -0.48 -14.23 -3.62
C PRO A 303 -1.87 -14.44 -4.22
N VAL A 304 -2.51 -15.59 -3.93
CA VAL A 304 -3.85 -15.93 -4.46
C VAL A 304 -4.93 -14.93 -4.03
N ASN A 305 -4.79 -14.33 -2.85
CA ASN A 305 -5.74 -13.33 -2.34
C ASN A 305 -5.64 -11.97 -3.04
N ALA A 306 -4.64 -11.76 -3.93
CA ALA A 306 -4.59 -10.62 -4.82
C ALA A 306 -5.48 -10.79 -6.08
N LEU A 307 -5.97 -12.02 -6.34
CA LEU A 307 -6.87 -12.35 -7.44
C LEU A 307 -8.34 -12.03 -7.11
N TYR A 308 -9.25 -12.23 -8.06
CA TYR A 308 -10.69 -12.14 -7.77
C TYR A 308 -11.16 -13.36 -6.96
N ARG A 309 -12.00 -13.12 -5.95
CA ARG A 309 -12.61 -14.19 -5.16
C ARG A 309 -13.57 -15.01 -6.02
N ILE A 310 -13.21 -16.26 -6.28
CA ILE A 310 -14.06 -17.25 -6.96
C ILE A 310 -14.13 -18.54 -6.14
N HIS A 311 -15.27 -19.24 -6.23
CA HIS A 311 -15.52 -20.53 -5.58
C HIS A 311 -14.91 -21.70 -6.37
N ALA A 312 -13.61 -21.63 -6.69
CA ALA A 312 -12.88 -22.64 -7.46
C ALA A 312 -11.40 -22.70 -7.04
N GLU A 313 -10.69 -23.74 -7.48
CA GLU A 313 -9.23 -23.84 -7.40
C GLU A 313 -8.59 -22.81 -8.33
N GLN A 314 -7.75 -21.92 -7.80
CA GLN A 314 -7.21 -20.77 -8.55
C GLN A 314 -5.76 -20.95 -9.01
N TRP A 315 -5.18 -22.14 -8.91
CA TRP A 315 -3.75 -22.37 -9.23
C TRP A 315 -3.38 -21.95 -10.66
N PHE A 316 -4.14 -22.40 -11.67
CA PHE A 316 -3.95 -21.94 -13.06
C PHE A 316 -4.25 -20.44 -13.24
N SER A 317 -5.18 -19.87 -12.46
CA SER A 317 -5.46 -18.43 -12.49
C SER A 317 -4.29 -17.60 -11.96
N CYS A 318 -3.52 -18.13 -11.00
CA CYS A 318 -2.27 -17.52 -10.57
C CYS A 318 -1.24 -17.53 -11.70
N ILE A 319 -1.05 -18.67 -12.38
CA ILE A 319 -0.12 -18.79 -13.51
C ILE A 319 -0.52 -17.84 -14.64
N GLU A 320 -1.80 -17.83 -15.03
CA GLU A 320 -2.35 -16.95 -16.07
C GLU A 320 -2.07 -15.48 -15.74
N THR A 321 -2.39 -15.05 -14.51
CA THR A 321 -2.24 -13.65 -14.10
C THR A 321 -0.77 -13.24 -14.03
N LEU A 322 0.10 -14.11 -13.53
CA LEU A 322 1.53 -13.84 -13.43
C LEU A 322 2.18 -13.82 -14.82
N LEU A 323 1.82 -14.75 -15.71
CA LEU A 323 2.29 -14.79 -17.09
C LEU A 323 1.83 -13.57 -17.89
N ASP A 324 0.57 -13.14 -17.74
CA ASP A 324 0.03 -11.95 -18.42
C ASP A 324 0.77 -10.66 -18.02
N LEU A 325 1.24 -10.56 -16.78
CA LEU A 325 2.13 -9.49 -16.32
C LEU A 325 3.56 -9.65 -16.87
N ILE A 326 4.14 -10.84 -16.81
CA ILE A 326 5.48 -11.12 -17.36
C ILE A 326 5.55 -10.69 -18.82
N LEU A 327 4.56 -11.07 -19.63
CA LEU A 327 4.52 -10.73 -21.05
C LEU A 327 4.49 -9.22 -21.33
N ARG A 328 4.02 -8.39 -20.39
CA ARG A 328 4.07 -6.92 -20.49
C ARG A 328 5.39 -6.33 -20.03
N LEU A 329 5.94 -6.88 -18.95
CA LEU A 329 7.14 -6.36 -18.31
C LEU A 329 8.45 -6.81 -18.98
N LEU A 330 8.43 -7.93 -19.72
CA LEU A 330 9.65 -8.54 -20.26
C LEU A 330 10.36 -7.63 -21.28
N PRO A 331 11.66 -7.36 -21.14
CA PRO A 331 12.39 -6.59 -22.13
C PRO A 331 12.61 -7.46 -23.39
N ILE A 332 12.18 -6.96 -24.56
CA ILE A 332 12.27 -7.67 -25.84
C ILE A 332 12.86 -6.76 -26.92
N ASN A 333 13.59 -7.36 -27.87
CA ASN A 333 14.13 -6.65 -29.03
C ASN A 333 13.91 -7.49 -30.30
N GLY A 334 12.64 -7.67 -30.66
CA GLY A 334 12.21 -8.49 -31.78
C GLY A 334 11.64 -9.85 -31.34
N LYS A 335 11.83 -10.88 -32.19
CA LYS A 335 11.31 -12.23 -31.95
C LYS A 335 11.96 -12.85 -30.71
N THR A 336 11.14 -13.23 -29.73
CA THR A 336 11.59 -13.78 -28.44
C THR A 336 10.90 -15.10 -28.15
N LYS A 337 11.69 -16.14 -27.89
CA LYS A 337 11.23 -17.46 -27.46
C LYS A 337 11.15 -17.54 -25.94
N LEU A 338 10.03 -18.03 -25.41
CA LEU A 338 9.80 -18.25 -23.98
C LEU A 338 9.65 -19.74 -23.72
N LYS A 339 10.54 -20.32 -22.92
CA LYS A 339 10.46 -21.70 -22.44
C LYS A 339 9.88 -21.67 -21.03
N ILE A 340 8.62 -22.07 -20.89
CA ILE A 340 7.88 -22.05 -19.63
C ILE A 340 7.90 -23.45 -19.02
N TYR A 341 8.39 -23.55 -17.80
CA TYR A 341 8.42 -24.78 -17.01
C TYR A 341 7.60 -24.55 -15.75
N VAL A 342 6.60 -25.41 -15.51
CA VAL A 342 5.75 -25.34 -14.31
C VAL A 342 5.87 -26.63 -13.54
N GLU A 343 6.19 -26.55 -12.25
CA GLU A 343 6.22 -27.73 -11.39
C GLU A 343 4.83 -28.40 -11.30
N GLN A 344 4.79 -29.72 -11.42
CA GLN A 344 3.55 -30.48 -11.30
C GLN A 344 2.97 -30.43 -9.88
N ARG A 345 1.69 -30.08 -9.77
CA ARG A 345 0.95 -30.19 -8.50
C ARG A 345 0.25 -31.55 -8.39
N GLY A 346 0.93 -32.51 -7.78
CA GLY A 346 0.45 -33.90 -7.67
C GLY A 346 0.90 -34.79 -8.83
N LYS A 347 0.05 -35.71 -9.32
CA LYS A 347 0.37 -36.54 -10.49
C LYS A 347 0.00 -35.80 -11.76
N ALA A 348 0.98 -35.38 -12.56
CA ALA A 348 0.73 -34.74 -13.85
C ALA A 348 -0.14 -35.62 -14.75
N THR A 349 -1.14 -35.00 -15.36
CA THR A 349 -2.02 -35.62 -16.35
C THR A 349 -1.88 -34.90 -17.69
N ALA A 350 -2.16 -35.58 -18.81
CA ALA A 350 -2.18 -34.94 -20.13
C ALA A 350 -3.19 -33.77 -20.23
N LYS A 351 -4.13 -33.68 -19.29
CA LYS A 351 -5.05 -32.57 -19.14
C LYS A 351 -4.34 -31.31 -18.65
N ASP A 352 -3.33 -31.45 -17.79
CA ASP A 352 -2.60 -30.32 -17.21
C ASP A 352 -1.70 -29.66 -18.27
N ASP A 353 -1.01 -30.44 -19.11
CA ASP A 353 -0.23 -29.91 -20.24
C ASP A 353 -1.13 -29.12 -21.21
N TYR A 354 -2.31 -29.65 -21.52
CA TYR A 354 -3.29 -28.97 -22.35
C TYR A 354 -3.79 -27.66 -21.71
N LEU A 355 -4.04 -27.66 -20.39
CA LEU A 355 -4.47 -26.47 -19.66
C LEU A 355 -3.37 -25.41 -19.60
N LEU A 356 -2.12 -25.80 -19.43
CA LEU A 356 -0.98 -24.89 -19.45
C LEU A 356 -0.80 -24.25 -20.83
N GLN A 357 -0.83 -25.06 -21.91
CA GLN A 357 -0.74 -24.53 -23.27
C GLN A 357 -1.91 -23.57 -23.55
N LYS A 358 -3.13 -23.94 -23.16
CA LYS A 358 -4.30 -23.07 -23.30
C LYS A 358 -4.12 -21.76 -22.53
N THR A 359 -3.57 -21.81 -21.32
CA THR A 359 -3.29 -20.61 -20.51
C THR A 359 -2.30 -19.68 -21.23
N CYS A 360 -1.26 -20.24 -21.85
CA CYS A 360 -0.31 -19.47 -22.66
C CYS A 360 -0.98 -18.82 -23.88
N ASP A 361 -1.82 -19.58 -24.60
CA ASP A 361 -2.57 -19.09 -25.76
C ASP A 361 -3.55 -17.97 -25.38
N ASP A 362 -4.25 -18.10 -24.24
CA ASP A 362 -5.18 -17.11 -23.71
C ASP A 362 -4.42 -15.83 -23.30
N CYS A 363 -3.25 -15.94 -22.66
CA CYS A 363 -2.39 -14.80 -22.33
C CYS A 363 -1.91 -14.06 -23.58
N LEU A 364 -1.44 -14.77 -24.60
CA LEU A 364 -1.06 -14.17 -25.89
C LEU A 364 -2.26 -13.51 -26.58
N PHE A 365 -3.45 -14.13 -26.51
CA PHE A 365 -4.67 -13.52 -27.04
C PHE A 365 -5.00 -12.20 -26.32
N HIS A 366 -4.93 -12.18 -24.98
CA HIS A 366 -5.13 -10.97 -24.19
C HIS A 366 -4.11 -9.88 -24.52
N LEU A 367 -2.84 -10.24 -24.62
CA LEU A 367 -1.78 -9.34 -25.03
C LEU A 367 -2.03 -8.81 -26.45
N SER A 368 -2.45 -9.65 -27.40
CA SER A 368 -2.69 -9.23 -28.79
C SER A 368 -3.77 -8.15 -28.94
N ARG A 369 -4.67 -8.03 -27.95
CA ARG A 369 -5.73 -7.00 -27.94
C ARG A 369 -5.22 -5.64 -27.47
N ALA A 370 -4.23 -5.62 -26.59
CA ALA A 370 -3.60 -4.40 -26.08
C ALA A 370 -2.37 -4.03 -26.95
N PHE A 371 -1.47 -4.99 -27.16
CA PHE A 371 -0.20 -4.84 -27.85
C PHE A 371 -0.04 -5.89 -28.98
N PRO A 372 -0.65 -5.66 -30.16
CA PRO A 372 -0.63 -6.63 -31.26
C PRO A 372 0.77 -6.99 -31.75
N GLU A 373 1.67 -6.02 -31.87
CA GLU A 373 3.04 -6.22 -32.37
C GLU A 373 3.88 -6.99 -31.35
N ARG A 374 3.81 -6.60 -30.08
CA ARG A 374 4.44 -7.29 -28.96
C ARG A 374 3.99 -8.74 -28.83
N SER A 375 2.71 -9.02 -29.03
CA SER A 375 2.19 -10.39 -29.02
C SER A 375 2.76 -11.27 -30.14
N GLN A 376 3.00 -10.72 -31.34
CA GLN A 376 3.57 -11.46 -32.47
C GLN A 376 5.08 -11.73 -32.33
N ALA A 377 5.73 -11.02 -31.43
CA ALA A 377 7.13 -11.20 -31.10
C ALA A 377 7.36 -12.48 -30.30
N PHE A 378 6.39 -12.94 -29.51
CA PHE A 378 6.54 -14.09 -28.63
C PHE A 378 6.25 -15.43 -29.32
N GLU A 379 7.12 -16.40 -29.04
CA GLU A 379 6.91 -17.83 -29.29
C GLU A 379 7.01 -18.56 -27.95
N ILE A 380 5.92 -19.21 -27.50
CA ILE A 380 5.86 -19.86 -26.19
C ILE A 380 5.93 -21.38 -26.35
N GLU A 381 6.85 -21.99 -25.62
CA GLU A 381 6.99 -23.43 -25.46
C GLU A 381 6.78 -23.76 -23.97
N SER A 382 5.69 -24.45 -23.62
CA SER A 382 5.33 -24.72 -22.22
C SER A 382 5.38 -26.20 -21.88
N HIS A 383 5.95 -26.51 -20.71
CA HIS A 383 6.13 -27.87 -20.21
C HIS A 383 5.74 -27.96 -18.73
N ILE A 384 4.99 -29.00 -18.35
CA ILE A 384 4.87 -29.39 -16.95
C ILE A 384 6.04 -30.32 -16.63
N ILE A 385 6.75 -30.01 -15.55
CA ILE A 385 7.95 -30.71 -15.13
C ILE A 385 7.78 -31.35 -13.77
N LYS A 386 8.50 -32.45 -13.53
CA LYS A 386 8.77 -32.93 -12.19
C LYS A 386 9.87 -32.08 -11.56
N LYS A 387 9.93 -32.17 -10.25
CA LYS A 387 10.94 -31.53 -9.39
C LYS A 387 12.37 -31.68 -9.92
N GLU A 388 12.75 -32.88 -10.34
CA GLU A 388 14.11 -33.18 -10.79
C GLU A 388 14.39 -32.85 -12.26
N ASP A 389 13.37 -32.47 -13.04
CA ASP A 389 13.48 -32.39 -14.49
C ASP A 389 14.18 -31.10 -14.99
N HIS A 390 14.39 -30.10 -14.11
CA HIS A 390 15.11 -28.87 -14.46
C HIS A 390 16.21 -28.50 -13.43
N PRO A 391 17.46 -28.21 -13.87
CA PRO A 391 18.61 -27.97 -12.97
C PRO A 391 18.49 -26.72 -12.08
N TRP A 392 17.56 -25.82 -12.40
CA TRP A 392 17.33 -24.57 -11.67
C TRP A 392 16.05 -24.56 -10.83
N ASN A 393 15.30 -25.67 -10.79
CA ASN A 393 14.01 -25.70 -10.08
C ASN A 393 14.16 -25.39 -8.57
N GLY A 394 15.26 -25.83 -7.96
CA GLY A 394 15.54 -25.52 -6.56
C GLY A 394 15.63 -24.02 -6.24
N TYR A 395 16.01 -23.16 -7.20
CA TYR A 395 16.07 -21.72 -6.95
C TYR A 395 14.69 -21.08 -6.81
N VAL A 396 13.71 -21.49 -7.63
CA VAL A 396 12.35 -20.94 -7.52
C VAL A 396 11.65 -21.46 -6.26
N ASP A 397 11.90 -22.72 -5.88
CA ASP A 397 11.48 -23.32 -4.59
C ASP A 397 12.11 -22.58 -3.39
N ALA A 398 13.37 -22.18 -3.47
CA ALA A 398 14.02 -21.38 -2.43
C ALA A 398 13.36 -19.99 -2.25
N VAL A 399 12.97 -19.32 -3.34
CA VAL A 399 12.23 -18.05 -3.27
C VAL A 399 10.85 -18.28 -2.64
N ALA A 400 10.14 -19.32 -3.06
CA ALA A 400 8.83 -19.69 -2.54
C ALA A 400 8.89 -20.00 -1.02
N PHE A 401 9.91 -20.75 -0.59
CA PHE A 401 10.20 -21.03 0.81
C PHE A 401 10.46 -19.74 1.61
N CYS A 402 11.32 -18.85 1.09
CA CYS A 402 11.63 -17.59 1.77
C CYS A 402 10.38 -16.73 2.01
N TRP A 403 9.43 -16.74 1.07
CA TRP A 403 8.22 -15.92 1.16
C TRP A 403 7.16 -16.46 2.14
N SER A 404 7.16 -17.77 2.40
CA SER A 404 6.12 -18.45 3.19
C SER A 404 6.57 -18.93 4.56
N SER A 405 7.85 -19.22 4.73
CA SER A 405 8.41 -19.80 5.94
C SER A 405 8.77 -18.72 6.97
N PRO A 406 8.38 -18.86 8.26
CA PRO A 406 8.85 -17.98 9.32
C PRO A 406 10.37 -17.90 9.41
N ASN A 407 11.07 -19.01 9.11
CA ASN A 407 12.52 -19.12 9.14
C ASN A 407 13.19 -18.43 7.93
N GLY A 408 12.47 -18.32 6.81
CA GLY A 408 12.95 -17.66 5.59
C GLY A 408 12.81 -16.13 5.61
N LYS A 409 12.06 -15.57 6.57
CA LYS A 409 11.74 -14.14 6.63
C LYS A 409 12.96 -13.23 6.74
N MET A 410 14.01 -13.68 7.44
CA MET A 410 15.26 -12.93 7.54
C MET A 410 15.94 -12.81 6.16
N ILE A 411 16.02 -13.93 5.43
CA ILE A 411 16.60 -14.00 4.08
C ILE A 411 15.78 -13.17 3.09
N LEU A 412 14.45 -13.20 3.21
CA LEU A 412 13.55 -12.38 2.38
C LEU A 412 13.74 -10.88 2.62
N ASN A 413 13.90 -10.46 3.88
CA ASN A 413 14.15 -9.06 4.21
C ASN A 413 15.52 -8.60 3.68
N GLU A 414 16.56 -9.43 3.81
CA GLU A 414 17.89 -9.15 3.27
C GLU A 414 17.90 -9.08 1.74
N SER A 415 17.06 -9.87 1.06
CA SER A 415 16.99 -9.86 -0.41
C SER A 415 16.27 -8.63 -0.97
N GLY A 416 15.42 -7.98 -0.19
CA GLY A 416 14.63 -6.83 -0.66
C GLY A 416 13.58 -7.16 -1.71
N TRP A 417 13.25 -8.45 -1.93
CA TRP A 417 12.26 -8.88 -2.92
C TRP A 417 10.81 -8.53 -2.55
N GLU A 418 10.48 -8.48 -1.25
CA GLU A 418 9.11 -8.19 -0.80
C GLU A 418 8.69 -6.79 -1.23
N GLY A 419 7.55 -6.69 -1.91
CA GLY A 419 7.04 -5.43 -2.45
C GLY A 419 7.79 -4.88 -3.67
N SER A 420 8.92 -5.47 -4.09
CA SER A 420 9.64 -5.07 -5.31
C SER A 420 9.47 -6.09 -6.44
N CYS A 421 9.81 -7.35 -6.15
CA CYS A 421 9.64 -8.51 -7.02
C CYS A 421 8.37 -9.30 -6.64
N LEU A 422 8.08 -9.40 -5.34
CA LEU A 422 6.93 -10.13 -4.81
C LEU A 422 5.80 -9.14 -4.54
N ILE A 423 4.82 -9.11 -5.44
CA ILE A 423 3.78 -8.09 -5.52
C ILE A 423 2.70 -8.37 -4.46
N GLY A 424 2.50 -7.41 -3.56
CA GLY A 424 1.42 -7.44 -2.55
C GLY A 424 0.13 -6.72 -2.98
N SER A 425 0.17 -5.96 -4.06
CA SER A 425 -0.97 -5.20 -4.62
C SER A 425 -1.74 -6.02 -5.65
N SER A 426 -2.85 -5.47 -6.18
CA SER A 426 -3.65 -6.18 -7.17
C SER A 426 -2.92 -6.24 -8.53
N PRO A 427 -2.62 -7.45 -9.07
CA PRO A 427 -1.98 -7.58 -10.38
C PRO A 427 -2.85 -7.05 -11.52
N TYR A 428 -4.19 -7.09 -11.37
CA TYR A 428 -5.12 -6.53 -12.36
C TYR A 428 -5.04 -5.02 -12.43
N PHE A 429 -4.89 -4.35 -11.28
CA PHE A 429 -4.74 -2.91 -11.21
C PHE A 429 -3.41 -2.47 -11.83
N LEU A 430 -2.32 -3.16 -11.52
CA LEU A 430 -1.01 -2.92 -12.14
C LEU A 430 -1.05 -3.09 -13.65
N ARG A 431 -1.63 -4.20 -14.13
CA ARG A 431 -1.85 -4.43 -15.56
C ARG A 431 -2.61 -3.27 -16.21
N TYR A 432 -3.72 -2.85 -15.61
CA TYR A 432 -4.51 -1.76 -16.13
C TYR A 432 -3.72 -0.44 -16.19
N CYS A 433 -2.91 -0.14 -15.16
CA CYS A 433 -2.06 1.04 -15.15
C CYS A 433 -1.01 0.98 -16.27
N ILE A 434 -0.34 -0.17 -16.45
CA ILE A 434 0.64 -0.38 -17.54
C ILE A 434 -0.03 -0.21 -18.90
N ASP A 435 -1.15 -0.90 -19.14
CA ASP A 435 -1.89 -0.84 -20.39
C ASP A 435 -2.35 0.60 -20.70
N THR A 436 -2.76 1.36 -19.68
CA THR A 436 -3.21 2.75 -19.84
C THR A 436 -2.04 3.69 -20.11
N MET A 437 -0.94 3.58 -19.38
CA MET A 437 0.23 4.45 -19.56
C MET A 437 0.87 4.29 -20.94
N GLU A 438 0.88 3.08 -21.49
CA GLU A 438 1.37 2.80 -22.85
C GLU A 438 0.46 3.34 -23.97
N HIS A 439 -0.82 3.60 -23.69
CA HIS A 439 -1.81 3.99 -24.70
C HIS A 439 -2.28 5.45 -24.61
N GLU A 440 -2.40 5.98 -23.40
CA GLU A 440 -3.04 7.28 -23.12
C GLU A 440 -2.07 8.28 -22.46
N ASP A 441 -0.78 7.93 -22.33
CA ASP A 441 0.31 8.67 -21.67
C ASP A 441 0.08 8.96 -20.16
N VAL A 442 -1.16 8.93 -19.67
CA VAL A 442 -1.54 9.39 -18.32
C VAL A 442 -2.71 8.57 -17.79
N ILE A 443 -2.63 8.14 -16.53
CA ILE A 443 -3.71 7.45 -15.81
C ILE A 443 -4.68 8.45 -15.16
N SER A 444 -5.86 7.99 -14.72
CA SER A 444 -6.81 8.87 -14.02
C SER A 444 -6.28 9.31 -12.64
N PRO A 445 -6.76 10.43 -12.07
CA PRO A 445 -6.41 10.82 -10.71
C PRO A 445 -6.79 9.79 -9.63
N ASP A 446 -7.87 9.04 -9.84
CA ASP A 446 -8.27 7.95 -8.94
C ASP A 446 -7.22 6.82 -8.96
N ASP A 447 -6.78 6.42 -10.15
CA ASP A 447 -5.76 5.38 -10.33
C ASP A 447 -4.38 5.84 -9.82
N TRP A 448 -4.01 7.09 -10.08
CA TRP A 448 -2.81 7.70 -9.50
C TRP A 448 -2.82 7.66 -7.98
N SER A 449 -3.95 8.01 -7.38
CA SER A 449 -4.12 7.99 -5.93
C SER A 449 -4.04 6.56 -5.36
N GLU A 450 -4.61 5.57 -6.05
CA GLU A 450 -4.53 4.16 -5.63
C GLU A 450 -3.11 3.59 -5.81
N LEU A 451 -2.37 4.01 -6.85
CA LEU A 451 -0.93 3.69 -6.98
C LEU A 451 -0.12 4.26 -5.83
N LEU A 452 -0.32 5.53 -5.45
CA LEU A 452 0.37 6.14 -4.31
C LEU A 452 0.07 5.40 -3.00
N LYS A 453 -1.17 4.98 -2.81
CA LYS A 453 -1.60 4.23 -1.63
C LYS A 453 -0.86 2.89 -1.55
N ASN A 454 -0.78 2.16 -2.66
CA ASN A 454 -0.19 0.83 -2.76
C ASN A 454 1.34 0.82 -2.88
N ALA A 455 1.96 1.94 -3.25
CA ALA A 455 3.41 2.08 -3.30
C ALA A 455 4.03 1.96 -1.88
N SER A 456 4.88 0.95 -1.71
CA SER A 456 5.66 0.73 -0.49
C SER A 456 6.73 1.81 -0.33
N GLU A 457 6.84 2.42 0.85
CA GLU A 457 7.87 3.43 1.13
C GLU A 457 9.27 2.83 1.23
N GLN A 458 9.39 1.57 1.66
CA GLN A 458 10.66 0.92 1.99
C GLN A 458 11.35 0.26 0.79
N THR A 459 10.62 -0.07 -0.27
CA THR A 459 11.14 -0.85 -1.41
C THR A 459 10.96 -0.11 -2.72
N ASN A 460 11.85 -0.32 -3.69
CA ASN A 460 11.69 0.22 -5.04
C ASN A 460 10.77 -0.70 -5.85
N SER A 461 9.46 -0.46 -5.74
CA SER A 461 8.42 -1.28 -6.34
C SER A 461 8.09 -0.90 -7.78
N LEU A 462 7.32 -1.75 -8.46
CA LEU A 462 6.76 -1.46 -9.78
C LEU A 462 5.87 -0.20 -9.74
N GLU A 463 5.02 -0.06 -8.70
CA GLU A 463 4.19 1.13 -8.49
C GLU A 463 5.02 2.40 -8.39
N LYS A 464 6.12 2.39 -7.62
CA LYS A 464 7.03 3.54 -7.53
C LYS A 464 7.62 3.92 -8.88
N SER A 465 7.89 2.93 -9.72
CA SER A 465 8.47 3.15 -11.05
C SER A 465 7.44 3.76 -11.99
N LEU A 466 6.21 3.24 -11.99
CA LEU A 466 5.08 3.85 -12.70
C LEU A 466 4.85 5.28 -12.24
N LEU A 467 4.89 5.54 -10.93
CA LEU A 467 4.76 6.88 -10.34
C LEU A 467 5.93 7.81 -10.72
N LYS A 468 7.15 7.30 -10.86
CA LYS A 468 8.31 8.07 -11.33
C LYS A 468 8.14 8.47 -12.80
N ASN A 469 7.72 7.54 -13.64
CA ASN A 469 7.47 7.80 -15.06
C ASN A 469 6.35 8.81 -15.27
N LEU A 470 5.25 8.62 -14.54
CA LEU A 470 4.19 9.59 -14.49
C LEU A 470 4.68 10.96 -13.98
N GLY A 471 5.63 10.98 -13.05
CA GLY A 471 6.25 12.20 -12.54
C GLY A 471 7.08 12.94 -13.58
N MET A 472 7.83 12.21 -14.42
CA MET A 472 8.55 12.78 -15.55
C MET A 472 7.60 13.41 -16.57
N ILE A 473 6.50 12.72 -16.88
CA ILE A 473 5.45 13.24 -17.77
C ILE A 473 4.82 14.49 -17.16
N ALA A 474 4.46 14.47 -15.87
CA ALA A 474 3.85 15.60 -15.18
C ALA A 474 4.76 16.84 -15.13
N LYS A 475 6.08 16.67 -15.00
CA LYS A 475 7.06 17.77 -15.07
C LYS A 475 7.07 18.46 -16.43
N GLN A 476 6.86 17.70 -17.51
CA GLN A 476 6.88 18.19 -18.88
C GLN A 476 5.50 18.71 -19.34
N ALA A 477 4.42 18.22 -18.73
CA ALA A 477 3.05 18.53 -19.10
C ALA A 477 2.26 19.16 -17.92
N PRO A 478 2.24 20.51 -17.79
CA PRO A 478 1.59 21.19 -16.67
C PRO A 478 0.11 20.85 -16.47
N GLY A 479 -0.63 20.55 -17.56
CA GLY A 479 -2.03 20.14 -17.48
C GLY A 479 -2.22 18.81 -16.74
N VAL A 480 -1.28 17.86 -16.89
CA VAL A 480 -1.31 16.56 -16.19
C VAL A 480 -1.07 16.77 -14.70
N TRP A 481 -0.04 17.53 -14.35
CA TRP A 481 0.24 17.87 -12.96
C TRP A 481 -0.93 18.62 -12.31
N LYS A 482 -1.54 19.57 -13.02
CA LYS A 482 -2.71 20.33 -12.54
C LYS A 482 -3.91 19.42 -12.26
N ASN A 483 -4.17 18.40 -13.08
CA ASN A 483 -5.28 17.46 -12.84
C ASN A 483 -5.11 16.71 -11.51
N TYR A 484 -3.89 16.27 -11.20
CA TYR A 484 -3.58 15.61 -9.93
C TYR A 484 -3.60 16.58 -8.75
N LEU A 485 -3.15 17.82 -8.95
CA LEU A 485 -3.28 18.88 -7.95
C LEU A 485 -4.76 19.15 -7.62
N ASP A 486 -5.60 19.35 -8.63
CA ASP A 486 -7.03 19.65 -8.44
C ASP A 486 -7.72 18.49 -7.71
N TYR A 487 -7.38 17.23 -8.03
CA TYR A 487 -7.85 16.06 -7.30
C TYR A 487 -7.40 16.05 -5.83
N THR A 488 -6.13 16.41 -5.56
CA THR A 488 -5.59 16.50 -4.20
C THR A 488 -6.29 17.60 -3.40
N VAL A 489 -6.58 18.74 -4.02
CA VAL A 489 -7.37 19.83 -3.41
C VAL A 489 -8.80 19.37 -3.13
N MET A 490 -9.42 18.57 -4.00
CA MET A 490 -10.72 17.97 -3.73
C MET A 490 -10.68 16.99 -2.56
N HIS A 491 -9.65 16.13 -2.49
CA HIS A 491 -9.45 15.20 -1.38
C HIS A 491 -9.29 15.95 -0.05
N LEU A 492 -8.48 17.01 -0.04
CA LEU A 492 -8.30 17.90 1.10
C LEU A 492 -9.62 18.52 1.59
N ASN A 493 -10.50 18.93 0.67
CA ASN A 493 -11.76 19.57 1.04
C ASN A 493 -12.91 18.56 1.28
N SER A 494 -12.61 17.26 1.25
CA SER A 494 -13.61 16.20 1.46
C SER A 494 -13.99 16.04 2.94
N LYS A 495 -15.13 15.40 3.22
CA LYS A 495 -15.60 15.17 4.61
C LYS A 495 -14.92 13.99 5.31
N ALA A 496 -14.19 13.16 4.57
CA ALA A 496 -13.57 11.92 5.05
C ALA A 496 -12.13 11.86 4.53
N ILE A 497 -11.32 12.82 4.96
CA ILE A 497 -9.94 13.01 4.50
C ILE A 497 -9.06 11.88 5.07
N ASP A 498 -8.32 11.19 4.20
CA ASP A 498 -7.22 10.31 4.59
C ASP A 498 -5.93 11.13 4.61
N MET A 499 -5.50 11.54 5.81
CA MET A 499 -4.31 12.39 5.99
C MET A 499 -3.01 11.71 5.56
N THR A 500 -2.92 10.38 5.69
CA THR A 500 -1.75 9.61 5.28
C THR A 500 -1.61 9.63 3.76
N LEU A 501 -2.71 9.32 3.06
CA LEU A 501 -2.75 9.38 1.60
C LEU A 501 -2.55 10.80 1.07
N LEU A 502 -3.14 11.80 1.73
CA LEU A 502 -2.93 13.21 1.38
C LEU A 502 -1.44 13.60 1.48
N GLY A 503 -0.74 13.13 2.52
CA GLY A 503 0.71 13.31 2.65
C GLY A 503 1.48 12.75 1.44
N LYS A 504 1.15 11.52 1.01
CA LYS A 504 1.76 10.89 -0.18
C LYS A 504 1.48 11.68 -1.46
N GLN A 505 0.23 12.12 -1.67
CA GLN A 505 -0.18 12.93 -2.82
C GLN A 505 0.60 14.24 -2.91
N VAL A 506 0.66 15.02 -1.83
CA VAL A 506 1.36 16.32 -1.84
C VAL A 506 2.87 16.14 -1.96
N SER A 507 3.44 15.11 -1.34
CA SER A 507 4.86 14.77 -1.51
C SER A 507 5.20 14.48 -2.98
N TRP A 508 4.40 13.65 -3.64
CA TRP A 508 4.59 13.34 -5.05
C TRP A 508 4.44 14.58 -5.94
N LEU A 509 3.42 15.42 -5.70
CA LEU A 509 3.19 16.65 -6.46
C LEU A 509 4.35 17.65 -6.29
N SER A 510 4.87 17.80 -5.07
CA SER A 510 6.00 18.69 -4.80
C SER A 510 7.27 18.25 -5.52
N CYS A 511 7.52 16.95 -5.64
CA CYS A 511 8.71 16.42 -6.32
C CYS A 511 8.60 16.45 -7.85
N ASN A 512 7.37 16.56 -8.37
CA ASN A 512 7.05 16.45 -9.79
C ASN A 512 6.37 17.70 -10.37
N ALA A 513 6.50 18.84 -9.70
CA ALA A 513 6.00 20.11 -10.19
C ALA A 513 6.78 20.58 -11.44
N PRO A 514 6.08 21.09 -12.48
CA PRO A 514 6.72 21.86 -13.55
C PRO A 514 7.47 23.08 -13.01
N LEU A 515 8.51 23.54 -13.71
CA LEU A 515 9.41 24.63 -13.30
C LEU A 515 8.71 25.93 -12.88
N GLU A 516 7.55 26.26 -13.45
CA GLU A 516 6.79 27.48 -13.15
C GLU A 516 5.51 27.21 -12.34
N SER A 517 5.28 25.98 -11.91
CA SER A 517 4.07 25.60 -11.15
C SER A 517 4.40 25.43 -9.68
N GLU A 518 3.69 26.16 -8.84
CA GLU A 518 3.79 26.04 -7.38
C GLU A 518 2.53 25.40 -6.79
N LEU A 519 2.72 24.69 -5.68
CA LEU A 519 1.58 24.25 -4.87
C LEU A 519 0.84 25.48 -4.32
N PRO A 520 -0.51 25.46 -4.26
CA PRO A 520 -1.26 26.51 -3.60
C PRO A 520 -0.73 26.73 -2.17
N PRO A 521 -0.59 27.99 -1.70
CA PRO A 521 0.02 28.32 -0.41
C PRO A 521 -0.51 27.47 0.76
N ARG A 522 -1.83 27.29 0.85
CA ARG A 522 -2.47 26.47 1.89
C ARG A 522 -2.02 25.01 1.87
N LEU A 523 -1.97 24.40 0.68
CA LEU A 523 -1.54 23.00 0.51
C LEU A 523 -0.03 22.86 0.80
N ARG A 524 0.76 23.86 0.40
CA ARG A 524 2.20 23.92 0.70
C ARG A 524 2.45 23.98 2.21
N LEU A 525 1.73 24.85 2.94
CA LEU A 525 1.85 24.96 4.40
C LEU A 525 1.43 23.68 5.11
N MET A 526 0.36 23.01 4.67
CA MET A 526 -0.06 21.72 5.22
C MET A 526 1.03 20.65 5.07
N TRP A 527 1.65 20.57 3.90
CA TRP A 527 2.73 19.62 3.64
C TRP A 527 3.97 19.91 4.46
N LEU A 528 4.40 21.18 4.53
CA LEU A 528 5.52 21.58 5.38
C LEU A 528 5.23 21.25 6.86
N THR A 529 4.00 21.48 7.32
CA THR A 529 3.59 21.16 8.70
C THR A 529 3.61 19.66 8.96
N ALA A 530 3.16 18.83 8.02
CA ALA A 530 3.18 17.37 8.16
C ALA A 530 4.62 16.82 8.20
N LYS A 531 5.49 17.32 7.31
CA LYS A 531 6.92 16.98 7.33
C LYS A 531 7.59 17.38 8.63
N LEU A 532 7.35 18.60 9.09
CA LEU A 532 7.92 19.09 10.33
C LEU A 532 7.40 18.29 11.54
N ALA A 533 6.13 17.89 11.55
CA ALA A 533 5.59 17.02 12.59
C ALA A 533 6.27 15.64 12.59
N GLU A 534 6.54 15.05 11.43
CA GLU A 534 7.29 13.80 11.29
C GLU A 534 8.74 13.94 11.78
N GLU A 535 9.41 15.02 11.42
CA GLU A 535 10.77 15.35 11.87
C GLU A 535 10.84 15.52 13.40
N ASN A 536 9.91 16.29 13.98
CA ASN A 536 9.76 16.47 15.42
C ASN A 536 9.53 15.12 16.12
N HIS A 537 8.68 14.25 15.57
CA HIS A 537 8.46 12.90 16.13
C HIS A 537 9.71 12.02 16.14
N ARG A 538 10.65 12.24 15.22
CA ARG A 538 11.95 11.55 15.18
C ARG A 538 13.04 12.26 15.98
N GLY A 539 12.78 13.45 16.52
CA GLY A 539 13.78 14.29 17.17
C GLY A 539 14.84 14.83 16.21
N SER A 540 14.53 14.91 14.90
CA SER A 540 15.45 15.41 13.90
C SER A 540 15.55 16.93 13.97
N VAL A 541 16.77 17.45 14.05
CA VAL A 541 17.10 18.89 14.17
C VAL A 541 17.34 19.51 12.77
N ALA A 542 17.11 18.75 11.68
CA ALA A 542 17.58 19.08 10.35
C ALA A 542 16.61 19.94 9.50
N THR A 543 15.83 20.84 10.09
CA THR A 543 14.97 21.71 9.25
C THR A 543 15.82 22.79 8.57
N HIS A 544 15.92 22.75 7.24
CA HIS A 544 16.72 23.71 6.47
C HIS A 544 16.24 25.16 6.67
N PRO A 545 17.15 26.14 6.84
CA PRO A 545 16.78 27.56 7.04
C PRO A 545 15.81 28.12 6.00
N ALA A 546 15.99 27.74 4.73
CA ALA A 546 15.09 28.17 3.64
C ALA A 546 13.65 27.66 3.81
N GLN A 547 13.47 26.44 4.32
CA GLN A 547 12.13 25.89 4.59
C GLN A 547 11.47 26.60 5.77
N ARG A 548 12.24 27.02 6.79
CA ARG A 548 11.72 27.80 7.91
C ARG A 548 11.24 29.18 7.48
N GLU A 549 12.00 29.87 6.63
CA GLU A 549 11.59 31.16 6.07
C GLU A 549 10.31 31.03 5.25
N GLU A 550 10.23 30.01 4.39
CA GLU A 550 9.02 29.70 3.62
C GLU A 550 7.82 29.44 4.54
N PHE A 551 8.01 28.66 5.61
CA PHE A 551 6.99 28.33 6.58
C PHE A 551 6.42 29.56 7.29
N ILE A 552 7.31 30.45 7.74
CA ILE A 552 6.92 31.70 8.43
C ILE A 552 6.13 32.59 7.46
N ARG A 553 6.65 32.80 6.24
CA ARG A 553 5.99 33.62 5.22
C ARG A 553 4.59 33.08 4.90
N LEU A 554 4.47 31.77 4.63
CA LEU A 554 3.18 31.15 4.34
C LEU A 554 2.22 31.25 5.53
N SER A 555 2.72 31.13 6.76
CA SER A 555 1.89 31.28 7.97
C SER A 555 1.37 32.70 8.15
N GLU A 556 2.16 33.71 7.77
CA GLU A 556 1.74 35.13 7.78
C GLU A 556 0.71 35.40 6.67
N ASP A 557 1.01 34.97 5.44
CA ASP A 557 0.15 35.16 4.27
C ASP A 557 -1.23 34.50 4.45
N LEU A 558 -1.28 33.32 5.08
CA LEU A 558 -2.49 32.53 5.26
C LEU A 558 -3.23 32.79 6.57
N PHE A 559 -2.74 33.69 7.43
CA PHE A 559 -3.32 33.87 8.77
C PHE A 559 -4.81 34.24 8.72
N GLU A 560 -5.20 35.13 7.80
CA GLU A 560 -6.60 35.54 7.62
C GLU A 560 -7.44 34.49 6.88
N GLU A 561 -6.82 33.65 6.05
CA GLU A 561 -7.49 32.63 5.24
C GLU A 561 -7.76 31.33 6.03
N ASP A 562 -6.79 30.89 6.85
CA ASP A 562 -6.85 29.64 7.61
C ASP A 562 -6.03 29.75 8.92
N ALA A 563 -6.51 30.57 9.86
CA ALA A 563 -5.90 30.73 11.17
C ALA A 563 -5.67 29.39 11.94
N PRO A 564 -6.57 28.39 11.90
CA PRO A 564 -6.29 27.09 12.52
C PRO A 564 -5.06 26.38 11.94
N LEU A 565 -4.91 26.36 10.62
CA LEU A 565 -3.74 25.76 9.96
C LEU A 565 -2.45 26.49 10.35
N THR A 566 -2.45 27.82 10.29
CA THR A 566 -1.27 28.63 10.64
C THR A 566 -0.91 28.50 12.13
N CYS A 567 -1.90 28.33 13.01
CA CYS A 567 -1.66 28.02 14.42
C CYS A 567 -1.00 26.64 14.59
N ASN A 568 -1.52 25.62 13.91
CA ASN A 568 -0.94 24.28 13.94
C ASN A 568 0.49 24.27 13.42
N ALA A 569 0.72 25.02 12.35
CA ALA A 569 2.03 25.23 11.76
C ALA A 569 2.98 25.87 12.80
N ALA A 570 2.59 27.00 13.39
CA ALA A 570 3.38 27.70 14.40
C ALA A 570 3.71 26.81 15.62
N LEU A 571 2.77 25.97 16.08
CA LEU A 571 2.99 25.01 17.16
C LEU A 571 4.07 23.98 16.81
N ASN A 572 4.05 23.40 15.61
CA ASN A 572 5.06 22.43 15.18
C ASN A 572 6.44 23.08 15.01
N LEU A 573 6.49 24.31 14.49
CA LEU A 573 7.73 25.06 14.38
C LEU A 573 8.31 25.43 15.74
N ALA A 574 7.48 25.79 16.71
CA ALA A 574 7.92 26.02 18.09
C ALA A 574 8.47 24.75 18.76
N VAL A 575 7.90 23.57 18.46
CA VAL A 575 8.44 22.28 18.92
C VAL A 575 9.82 22.03 18.32
N SER A 576 9.97 22.21 17.00
CA SER A 576 11.26 22.07 16.32
C SER A 576 12.34 22.93 16.97
N TYR A 577 12.09 24.23 17.18
CA TYR A 577 13.00 25.13 17.89
C TYR A 577 13.33 24.67 19.33
N THR A 578 12.34 24.11 20.02
CA THR A 578 12.52 23.59 21.38
C THR A 578 13.44 22.36 21.39
N ASP A 579 13.31 21.48 20.41
CA ASP A 579 14.17 20.31 20.24
C ASP A 579 15.63 20.70 19.89
N GLU A 580 15.86 21.90 19.33
CA GLU A 580 17.19 22.47 19.12
C GLU A 580 17.72 23.26 20.32
N TYR A 581 16.98 23.36 21.42
CA TYR A 581 17.27 24.23 22.56
C TYR A 581 17.21 25.75 22.25
N ASP A 582 16.64 26.16 21.11
CA ASP A 582 16.37 27.56 20.77
C ASP A 582 15.02 28.03 21.31
N PHE A 583 14.95 28.15 22.64
CA PHE A 583 13.72 28.55 23.34
C PHE A 583 13.28 29.99 23.02
N GLU A 584 14.21 30.86 22.62
CA GLU A 584 13.91 32.24 22.26
C GLU A 584 13.14 32.31 20.93
N SER A 585 13.61 31.60 19.90
CA SER A 585 12.89 31.51 18.63
C SER A 585 11.54 30.82 18.79
N ALA A 586 11.47 29.74 19.58
CA ALA A 586 10.19 29.08 19.88
C ALA A 586 9.16 30.05 20.50
N GLN A 587 9.60 30.85 21.48
CA GLN A 587 8.75 31.87 22.10
C GLN A 587 8.33 32.96 21.11
N LYS A 588 9.25 33.42 20.26
CA LYS A 588 8.98 34.46 19.26
C LYS A 588 7.89 34.01 18.29
N ILE A 589 7.93 32.77 17.79
CA ILE A 589 6.92 32.21 16.89
C ILE A 589 5.52 32.22 17.51
N LEU A 590 5.39 31.85 18.79
CA LEU A 590 4.08 31.79 19.46
C LEU A 590 3.61 33.13 20.05
N SER A 591 4.46 34.17 20.05
CA SER A 591 4.16 35.46 20.67
C SER A 591 2.98 36.19 20.01
N SER A 592 2.84 36.08 18.69
CA SER A 592 1.77 36.68 17.88
C SER A 592 0.37 36.10 18.21
N TRP A 593 0.34 34.93 18.85
CA TRP A 593 -0.87 34.22 19.24
C TRP A 593 -1.36 34.58 20.66
N ARG A 594 -0.53 35.19 21.52
CA ARG A 594 -0.84 35.41 22.95
C ARG A 594 -2.09 36.26 23.19
N THR A 595 -2.37 37.20 22.30
CA THR A 595 -3.51 38.13 22.41
C THR A 595 -4.72 37.69 21.59
N ARG A 596 -4.66 36.54 20.92
CA ARG A 596 -5.73 36.05 20.05
C ARG A 596 -6.81 35.36 20.87
N ARG A 597 -8.06 35.52 20.43
CA ARG A 597 -9.22 34.87 21.06
C ARG A 597 -9.29 33.39 20.66
N PRO A 598 -9.84 32.50 21.50
CA PRO A 598 -9.89 31.05 21.23
C PRO A 598 -10.58 30.66 19.92
N GLU A 599 -11.52 31.47 19.43
CA GLU A 599 -12.28 31.20 18.21
C GLU A 599 -11.42 31.32 16.94
N VAL A 600 -10.29 32.05 17.00
CA VAL A 600 -9.41 32.29 15.85
C VAL A 600 -8.66 31.01 15.44
N PRO A 601 -7.84 30.38 16.32
CA PRO A 601 -7.22 29.10 16.00
C PRO A 601 -8.19 27.92 16.18
N GLY A 602 -9.34 28.13 16.84
CA GLY A 602 -10.20 27.05 17.31
C GLY A 602 -9.76 26.50 18.67
N LEU A 603 -10.72 25.93 19.40
CA LEU A 603 -10.56 25.64 20.83
C LEU A 603 -9.46 24.61 21.14
N GLN A 604 -9.26 23.62 20.25
CA GLN A 604 -8.22 22.61 20.42
C GLN A 604 -6.82 23.23 20.31
N TYR A 605 -6.56 23.97 19.23
CA TYR A 605 -5.27 24.62 19.03
C TYR A 605 -5.02 25.74 20.06
N TYR A 606 -6.07 26.44 20.51
CA TYR A 606 -5.95 27.36 21.64
C TYR A 606 -5.48 26.66 22.93
N GLY A 607 -6.03 25.48 23.24
CA GLY A 607 -5.55 24.67 24.35
C GLY A 607 -4.08 24.27 24.20
N ARG A 608 -3.65 23.93 22.98
CA ARG A 608 -2.24 23.62 22.69
C ARG A 608 -1.33 24.84 22.83
N LEU A 609 -1.76 26.02 22.39
CA LEU A 609 -1.04 27.28 22.62
C LEU A 609 -0.82 27.53 24.12
N LEU A 610 -1.86 27.38 24.94
CA LEU A 610 -1.75 27.50 26.39
C LEU A 610 -0.77 26.47 26.96
N SER A 611 -0.84 25.22 26.50
CA SER A 611 0.12 24.18 26.90
C SER A 611 1.56 24.57 26.54
N SER A 612 1.81 25.01 25.30
CA SER A 612 3.13 25.47 24.86
C SER A 612 3.64 26.69 25.63
N TYR A 613 2.76 27.65 26.00
CA TYR A 613 3.16 28.76 26.87
C TYR A 613 3.64 28.25 28.24
N GLY A 614 2.94 27.29 28.84
CA GLY A 614 3.39 26.64 30.07
C GLY A 614 4.75 25.97 29.89
N GLN A 615 4.96 25.24 28.79
CA GLN A 615 6.25 24.61 28.48
C GLN A 615 7.38 25.64 28.38
N HIS A 616 7.16 26.78 27.71
CA HIS A 616 8.17 27.85 27.62
C HIS A 616 8.54 28.45 28.97
N GLU A 617 7.56 28.70 29.85
CA GLU A 617 7.85 29.14 31.21
C GLU A 617 8.69 28.08 31.97
N ALA A 618 8.35 26.79 31.83
CA ALA A 618 9.09 25.70 32.45
C ALA A 618 10.51 25.53 31.88
N PHE A 619 10.73 25.69 30.57
CA PHE A 619 12.06 25.67 29.96
C PHE A 619 12.99 26.76 30.49
N LEU A 620 12.40 27.91 30.87
CA LEU A 620 13.12 29.03 31.46
C LEU A 620 13.27 28.90 32.99
N GLY A 621 12.95 27.73 33.55
CA GLY A 621 13.02 27.44 34.99
C GLY A 621 11.90 28.07 35.82
N ARG A 622 10.92 28.73 35.18
CA ARG A 622 9.78 29.39 35.84
C ARG A 622 8.61 28.41 35.98
N ASN A 623 8.86 27.28 36.65
CA ASN A 623 7.88 26.20 36.82
C ASN A 623 6.59 26.65 37.53
N ALA A 624 6.67 27.59 38.46
CA ALA A 624 5.50 28.12 39.17
C ALA A 624 4.57 28.88 38.21
N ASP A 625 5.14 29.62 37.26
CA ASP A 625 4.40 30.37 36.24
C ASP A 625 3.83 29.46 35.14
N ALA A 626 4.42 28.28 34.93
CA ALA A 626 3.95 27.27 33.97
C ALA A 626 2.64 26.57 34.41
N ILE A 627 2.49 26.29 35.70
CA ILE A 627 1.33 25.60 36.29
C ILE A 627 -0.03 26.20 35.90
N PRO A 628 -0.28 27.52 36.02
CA PRO A 628 -1.57 28.11 35.65
C PRO A 628 -1.88 27.97 34.16
N PHE A 629 -0.86 27.98 33.28
CA PHE A 629 -1.07 27.74 31.84
C PHE A 629 -1.53 26.31 31.57
N PHE A 630 -0.88 25.31 32.16
CA PHE A 630 -1.27 23.91 31.98
C PHE A 630 -2.68 23.64 32.50
N ARG A 631 -3.06 24.21 33.64
CA ARG A 631 -4.44 24.10 34.17
C ARG A 631 -5.47 24.72 33.24
N GLN A 632 -5.17 25.89 32.67
CA GLN A 632 -6.03 26.53 31.69
C GLN A 632 -6.15 25.71 30.40
N ALA A 633 -5.05 25.12 29.93
CA ALA A 633 -5.04 24.23 28.77
C ALA A 633 -5.93 22.99 29.01
N ILE A 634 -5.76 22.29 30.15
CA ILE A 634 -6.58 21.13 30.53
C ILE A 634 -8.07 21.48 30.61
N ASN A 635 -8.42 22.62 31.21
CA ASN A 635 -9.81 23.10 31.25
C ASN A 635 -10.34 23.38 29.83
N THR A 636 -9.52 24.01 28.99
CA THR A 636 -9.85 24.31 27.59
C THR A 636 -10.14 23.03 26.80
N PHE A 637 -9.29 22.00 26.90
CA PHE A 637 -9.55 20.70 26.27
C PHE A 637 -10.81 20.04 26.82
N GLY A 638 -11.10 20.19 28.12
CA GLY A 638 -12.33 19.69 28.75
C GLY A 638 -13.62 20.23 28.11
N ARG A 639 -13.57 21.40 27.47
CA ARG A 639 -14.69 22.03 26.76
C ARG A 639 -14.90 21.50 25.33
N LEU A 640 -13.98 20.70 24.77
CA LEU A 640 -14.15 20.09 23.45
C LEU A 640 -15.33 19.11 23.44
N SER A 641 -16.05 19.06 22.31
CA SER A 641 -17.20 18.16 22.11
C SER A 641 -16.77 16.71 21.92
N ASP A 642 -15.67 16.47 21.20
CA ASP A 642 -15.07 15.14 21.08
C ASP A 642 -14.14 14.86 22.27
N LYS A 643 -14.59 14.00 23.17
CA LYS A 643 -13.81 13.59 24.35
C LYS A 643 -12.64 12.67 24.00
N GLY A 644 -12.70 11.96 22.87
CA GLY A 644 -11.60 11.13 22.39
C GLY A 644 -10.39 11.97 22.03
N SER A 645 -10.57 12.96 21.14
CA SER A 645 -9.50 13.90 20.77
C SER A 645 -8.98 14.71 21.96
N ALA A 646 -9.86 15.12 22.88
CA ALA A 646 -9.46 15.86 24.08
C ALA A 646 -8.60 15.03 25.04
N PHE A 647 -8.79 13.71 25.10
CA PHE A 647 -8.11 12.85 26.07
C PHE A 647 -6.59 12.87 25.91
N LEU A 648 -6.08 12.77 24.66
CA LEU A 648 -4.64 12.76 24.40
C LEU A 648 -3.98 14.10 24.76
N ASP A 649 -4.59 15.20 24.35
CA ASP A 649 -4.11 16.55 24.67
C ASP A 649 -4.12 16.82 26.20
N VAL A 650 -5.16 16.35 26.91
CA VAL A 650 -5.24 16.42 28.38
C VAL A 650 -4.16 15.56 29.03
N LEU A 651 -3.96 14.33 28.55
CA LEU A 651 -2.98 13.41 29.12
C LEU A 651 -1.57 13.99 29.02
N GLN A 652 -1.18 14.45 27.83
CA GLN A 652 0.13 15.06 27.61
C GLN A 652 0.32 16.33 28.47
N THR A 653 -0.67 17.22 28.49
CA THR A 653 -0.58 18.46 29.28
C THR A 653 -0.58 18.20 30.79
N SER A 654 -1.26 17.15 31.25
CA SER A 654 -1.23 16.72 32.65
C SER A 654 0.16 16.18 33.04
N ALA A 655 0.87 15.51 32.14
CA ALA A 655 2.26 15.12 32.38
C ALA A 655 3.15 16.36 32.62
N TYR A 656 3.04 17.39 31.76
CA TYR A 656 3.79 18.64 31.95
C TYR A 656 3.42 19.37 33.25
N LEU A 657 2.12 19.40 33.60
CA LEU A 657 1.66 19.96 34.86
C LEU A 657 2.33 19.27 36.06
N LEU A 658 2.28 17.94 36.11
CA LEU A 658 2.88 17.17 37.21
C LEU A 658 4.38 17.40 37.28
N THR A 659 5.05 17.46 36.13
CA THR A 659 6.48 17.77 36.07
C THR A 659 6.81 19.13 36.70
N SER A 660 6.14 20.21 36.28
CA SER A 660 6.39 21.54 36.84
C SER A 660 5.99 21.63 38.31
N MET A 661 4.96 20.90 38.74
CA MET A 661 4.61 20.80 40.17
C MET A 661 5.74 20.12 40.96
N MET A 662 6.35 19.05 40.45
CA MET A 662 7.48 18.38 41.11
C MET A 662 8.69 19.31 41.26
N ASP A 663 8.99 20.12 40.24
CA ASP A 663 10.12 21.05 40.23
C ASP A 663 9.89 22.32 41.07
N CYS A 664 8.70 22.50 41.65
CA CYS A 664 8.33 23.64 42.51
C CYS A 664 8.15 23.29 44.01
N LEU A 665 8.31 22.03 44.42
CA LEU A 665 7.89 21.59 45.76
C LEU A 665 8.82 22.10 46.88
N PRO A 666 8.22 22.71 47.93
CA PRO A 666 8.23 22.01 49.23
C PRO A 666 6.85 21.71 49.87
N ASP A 667 5.74 22.37 49.48
CA ASP A 667 4.48 22.38 50.30
C ASP A 667 3.16 21.99 49.57
N LEU A 668 3.19 21.35 48.40
CA LEU A 668 1.99 21.03 47.58
C LEU A 668 1.60 19.54 47.58
N THR A 669 1.87 18.78 48.64
CA THR A 669 1.70 17.31 48.65
C THR A 669 0.26 16.87 48.35
N ASP A 670 -0.76 17.52 48.90
CA ASP A 670 -2.16 17.12 48.69
C ASP A 670 -2.70 17.50 47.30
N ASP A 671 -2.33 18.69 46.82
CA ASP A 671 -2.74 19.18 45.50
C ASP A 671 -2.09 18.37 44.39
N PHE A 672 -0.79 18.11 44.52
CA PHE A 672 -0.04 17.21 43.63
C PHE A 672 -0.63 15.81 43.64
N ARG A 673 -0.85 15.22 44.83
CA ARG A 673 -1.37 13.86 44.95
C ARG A 673 -2.71 13.69 44.25
N ARG A 674 -3.61 14.67 44.38
CA ARG A 674 -4.91 14.67 43.70
C ARG A 674 -4.77 14.66 42.17
N GLU A 675 -3.92 15.51 41.61
CA GLU A 675 -3.69 15.55 40.16
C GLU A 675 -2.94 14.30 39.66
N ALA A 676 -1.99 13.79 40.44
CA ALA A 676 -1.23 12.58 40.12
C ALA A 676 -2.11 11.34 40.08
N GLU A 677 -2.94 11.12 41.11
CA GLU A 677 -3.87 9.97 41.14
C GLU A 677 -4.91 10.03 40.02
N LYS A 678 -5.34 11.24 39.64
CA LYS A 678 -6.20 11.45 38.48
C LYS A 678 -5.48 11.09 37.17
N TYR A 679 -4.24 11.52 36.99
CA TYR A 679 -3.42 11.21 35.80
C TYR A 679 -3.10 9.72 35.67
N PHE A 680 -2.82 9.05 36.79
CA PHE A 680 -2.50 7.62 36.83
C PHE A 680 -3.74 6.71 36.81
N GLY A 681 -4.92 7.26 37.08
CA GLY A 681 -6.18 6.51 37.13
C GLY A 681 -6.34 5.66 38.40
N GLY A 682 -5.72 6.07 39.51
CA GLY A 682 -5.78 5.35 40.78
C GLY A 682 -4.69 5.76 41.77
N LYS A 683 -4.73 5.15 42.96
CA LYS A 683 -3.73 5.37 44.01
C LYS A 683 -2.33 4.95 43.54
N ILE A 684 -1.33 5.77 43.81
CA ILE A 684 0.06 5.57 43.36
C ILE A 684 0.59 4.18 43.73
N VAL A 685 0.35 3.74 44.97
CA VAL A 685 0.76 2.43 45.51
C VAL A 685 0.25 1.25 44.67
N ASN A 686 -0.95 1.37 44.07
CA ASN A 686 -1.55 0.33 43.25
C ASN A 686 -1.08 0.40 41.79
N VAL A 687 -0.77 1.61 41.30
CA VAL A 687 -0.36 1.84 39.91
C VAL A 687 1.12 1.49 39.71
N ALA A 688 1.95 1.73 40.73
CA ALA A 688 3.39 1.51 40.69
C ALA A 688 3.81 0.11 40.18
N PRO A 689 3.35 -1.02 40.77
CA PRO A 689 3.75 -2.35 40.30
C PRO A 689 3.22 -2.65 38.89
N ARG A 690 2.03 -2.13 38.53
CA ARG A 690 1.43 -2.33 37.20
C ARG A 690 2.25 -1.66 36.10
N LEU A 691 2.70 -0.43 36.31
CA LEU A 691 3.56 0.26 35.34
C LEU A 691 4.95 -0.38 35.27
N GLY A 692 5.48 -0.86 36.39
CA GLY A 692 6.79 -1.54 36.42
C GLY A 692 6.92 -2.74 35.48
N VAL A 693 5.82 -3.45 35.21
CA VAL A 693 5.80 -4.63 34.32
C VAL A 693 5.23 -4.36 32.92
N SER A 694 4.80 -3.13 32.62
CA SER A 694 4.20 -2.77 31.34
C SER A 694 5.26 -2.49 30.28
N THR A 695 5.01 -2.92 29.04
CA THR A 695 5.73 -2.47 27.84
C THR A 695 4.84 -1.69 26.88
N GLU A 696 3.60 -1.38 27.28
CA GLU A 696 2.62 -0.75 26.40
C GLU A 696 3.00 0.71 26.12
N ASP A 697 3.09 1.07 24.85
CA ASP A 697 3.47 2.41 24.40
C ASP A 697 2.57 3.52 24.97
N LYS A 698 1.27 3.24 25.13
CA LYS A 698 0.29 4.18 25.73
C LYS A 698 0.55 4.52 27.21
N THR A 699 1.37 3.73 27.92
CA THR A 699 1.64 3.90 29.36
C THR A 699 3.06 4.36 29.69
N LYS A 700 3.97 4.42 28.71
CA LYS A 700 5.40 4.71 28.94
C LYS A 700 5.63 6.09 29.57
N TYR A 701 4.89 7.12 29.15
CA TYR A 701 5.00 8.45 29.73
C TYR A 701 4.43 8.53 31.16
N GLN A 702 3.40 7.75 31.48
CA GLN A 702 2.92 7.62 32.86
C GLN A 702 4.00 6.97 33.73
N HIS A 703 4.67 5.95 33.21
CA HIS A 703 5.76 5.26 33.91
C HIS A 703 6.95 6.19 34.18
N HIS A 704 7.35 6.98 33.18
CA HIS A 704 8.37 8.00 33.33
C HIS A 704 8.04 9.01 34.45
N ILE A 705 6.84 9.62 34.41
CA ILE A 705 6.40 10.59 35.43
C ILE A 705 6.32 9.96 36.83
N LEU A 706 5.85 8.71 36.93
CA LEU A 706 5.83 7.97 38.19
C LEU A 706 7.25 7.82 38.76
N LEU A 707 8.20 7.38 37.94
CA LEU A 707 9.57 7.14 38.39
C LEU A 707 10.30 8.41 38.82
N ARG A 708 10.07 9.51 38.11
CA ARG A 708 10.53 10.83 38.53
C ARG A 708 9.95 11.22 39.89
N TYR A 709 8.65 11.00 40.12
CA TYR A 709 8.04 11.22 41.43
C TYR A 709 8.67 10.36 42.52
N LEU A 710 8.87 9.06 42.26
CA LEU A 710 9.41 8.10 43.25
C LEU A 710 10.87 8.38 43.63
N THR A 711 11.64 9.05 42.78
CA THR A 711 13.02 9.46 43.10
C THR A 711 13.09 10.82 43.80
N GLY A 712 12.01 11.60 43.77
CA GLY A 712 11.89 12.87 44.48
C GLY A 712 11.61 12.71 45.98
N THR A 713 11.83 13.80 46.72
CA THR A 713 11.66 13.88 48.18
C THR A 713 10.21 13.79 48.65
N ALA A 714 9.24 14.05 47.76
CA ALA A 714 7.81 14.02 48.05
C ALA A 714 7.20 12.61 48.10
N SER A 715 7.91 11.59 47.61
CA SER A 715 7.41 10.22 47.60
C SER A 715 7.50 9.55 48.99
N THR A 716 6.51 8.72 49.30
CA THR A 716 6.52 7.94 50.54
C THR A 716 7.35 6.66 50.40
N PRO A 717 7.91 6.12 51.51
CA PRO A 717 8.58 4.82 51.48
C PRO A 717 7.67 3.68 50.98
N GLU A 718 6.38 3.73 51.32
CA GLU A 718 5.40 2.73 50.88
C GLU A 718 5.25 2.71 49.35
N GLU A 719 5.10 3.88 48.72
CA GLU A 719 4.99 4.00 47.27
C GLU A 719 6.28 3.53 46.55
N ARG A 720 7.45 3.88 47.10
CA ARG A 720 8.74 3.42 46.56
C ARG A 720 8.89 1.91 46.67
N ASN A 721 8.54 1.32 47.82
CA ASN A 721 8.62 -0.11 48.04
C ASN A 721 7.66 -0.87 47.12
N ALA A 722 6.43 -0.39 46.93
CA ALA A 722 5.47 -1.01 46.02
C ALA A 722 6.00 -1.14 44.58
N TYR A 723 6.83 -0.19 44.13
CA TYR A 723 7.50 -0.27 42.83
C TYR A 723 8.73 -1.21 42.84
N LEU A 724 9.55 -1.14 43.90
CA LEU A 724 10.76 -1.95 44.06
C LEU A 724 10.47 -3.44 44.28
N ASP A 725 9.35 -3.78 44.92
CA ASP A 725 8.90 -5.15 45.17
C ASP A 725 8.63 -5.91 43.85
N SER A 726 8.38 -5.20 42.75
CA SER A 726 8.23 -5.79 41.43
C SER A 726 9.52 -5.79 40.59
N SER A 727 10.67 -5.45 41.17
CA SER A 727 11.93 -5.21 40.44
C SER A 727 12.45 -6.39 39.63
N GLU A 728 12.21 -7.61 40.08
CA GLU A 728 12.58 -8.82 39.34
C GLU A 728 11.76 -9.03 38.05
N LYS A 729 10.60 -8.37 37.94
CA LYS A 729 9.67 -8.49 36.80
C LYS A 729 9.64 -7.24 35.93
N TRP A 730 10.52 -6.28 36.19
CA TRP A 730 10.55 -5.04 35.45
C TRP A 730 10.79 -5.29 33.97
N SER A 731 9.91 -4.75 33.13
CA SER A 731 10.03 -4.83 31.69
C SER A 731 10.71 -3.58 31.13
N VAL A 732 11.32 -3.72 29.95
CA VAL A 732 11.99 -2.63 29.22
C VAL A 732 11.44 -2.61 27.80
N GLY A 733 11.05 -1.43 27.33
CA GLY A 733 10.63 -1.18 25.94
C GLY A 733 11.67 -0.42 25.14
N ALA A 734 11.29 0.06 23.95
CA ALA A 734 12.16 0.78 23.04
C ALA A 734 11.74 2.25 22.89
N GLY A 735 12.73 3.12 22.61
CA GLY A 735 12.56 4.54 22.33
C GLY A 735 12.16 5.40 23.54
N HIS A 736 12.18 6.72 23.34
CA HIS A 736 11.82 7.70 24.38
C HIS A 736 10.42 7.42 24.98
N PRO A 737 10.24 7.45 26.33
CA PRO A 737 11.20 7.83 27.39
C PRO A 737 11.83 6.62 28.12
N TRP A 738 12.03 5.47 27.47
CA TRP A 738 12.53 4.26 28.15
C TRP A 738 13.95 4.41 28.71
N GLU A 739 14.78 5.21 28.06
CA GLU A 739 16.09 5.59 28.59
C GLU A 739 15.97 6.34 29.92
N MET A 740 15.01 7.25 30.05
CA MET A 740 14.79 7.96 31.32
C MET A 740 14.15 7.07 32.39
N ILE A 741 13.28 6.12 31.99
CA ILE A 741 12.76 5.10 32.91
C ILE A 741 13.90 4.26 33.52
N GLU A 742 14.84 3.81 32.69
CA GLU A 742 16.01 3.06 33.16
C GLU A 742 16.96 3.94 34.00
N PHE A 743 17.16 5.20 33.60
CA PHE A 743 17.92 6.18 34.38
C PHE A 743 17.36 6.33 35.80
N TYR A 744 16.04 6.55 35.94
CA TYR A 744 15.40 6.66 37.25
C TYR A 744 15.40 5.34 38.05
N ARG A 745 15.27 4.18 37.39
CA ARG A 745 15.44 2.87 38.05
C ARG A 745 16.83 2.75 38.67
N ALA A 746 17.87 3.21 37.99
CA ALA A 746 19.23 3.22 38.53
C ALA A 746 19.35 4.09 39.80
N LEU A 747 18.58 5.17 39.90
CA LEU A 747 18.56 6.03 41.08
C LEU A 747 17.80 5.42 42.26
N LEU A 748 16.79 4.59 42.00
CA LEU A 748 16.01 3.90 43.04
C LEU A 748 16.72 2.69 43.65
N VAL A 749 17.47 1.92 42.85
CA VAL A 749 18.13 0.69 43.35
C VAL A 749 19.36 1.02 44.21
N ALA A 750 19.58 0.27 45.29
CA ALA A 750 20.72 0.52 46.19
C ALA A 750 22.04 -0.09 45.70
N ALA A 751 22.00 -1.30 45.11
CA ALA A 751 23.19 -2.07 44.74
C ALA A 751 23.96 -1.45 43.56
N PRO A 752 25.27 -1.18 43.69
CA PRO A 752 26.08 -0.55 42.63
C PRO A 752 26.01 -1.25 41.27
N ASP A 753 26.10 -2.59 41.24
CA ASP A 753 26.05 -3.37 39.99
C ASP A 753 24.70 -3.22 39.27
N LYS A 754 23.60 -3.14 40.03
CA LYS A 754 22.27 -2.89 39.46
C LYS A 754 22.15 -1.46 38.94
N LYS A 755 22.77 -0.47 39.60
CA LYS A 755 22.81 0.91 39.09
C LYS A 755 23.51 0.99 37.74
N ILE A 756 24.70 0.39 37.64
CA ILE A 756 25.48 0.34 36.39
C ILE A 756 24.68 -0.34 35.28
N LEU A 757 24.04 -1.47 35.57
CA LEU A 757 23.22 -2.19 34.60
C LEU A 757 22.08 -1.33 34.02
N HIS A 758 21.33 -0.65 34.89
CA HIS A 758 20.23 0.21 34.46
C HIS A 758 20.72 1.45 33.70
N LEU A 759 21.80 2.08 34.15
CA LEU A 759 22.38 3.21 33.42
C LEU A 759 22.96 2.79 32.05
N GLN A 760 23.54 1.60 31.93
CA GLN A 760 24.01 1.08 30.65
C GLN A 760 22.84 0.85 29.69
N LYS A 761 21.75 0.23 30.15
CA LYS A 761 20.53 0.06 29.34
C LYS A 761 19.96 1.41 28.91
N ALA A 762 19.92 2.37 29.83
CA ALA A 762 19.48 3.73 29.53
C ALA A 762 20.32 4.36 28.42
N TYR A 763 21.64 4.25 28.53
CA TYR A 763 22.58 4.74 27.51
C TYR A 763 22.38 4.06 26.16
N ASP A 764 22.27 2.72 26.13
CA ASP A 764 22.10 1.96 24.89
C ASP A 764 20.80 2.35 24.16
N ILE A 765 19.70 2.57 24.91
CA ILE A 765 18.43 3.04 24.33
C ILE A 765 18.59 4.46 23.78
N ALA A 766 19.19 5.38 24.54
CA ALA A 766 19.37 6.77 24.12
C ALA A 766 20.24 6.90 22.85
N MET A 767 21.27 6.05 22.70
CA MET A 767 22.15 6.02 21.54
C MET A 767 21.50 5.45 20.26
N THR A 768 20.25 4.97 20.31
CA THR A 768 19.50 4.58 19.10
C THR A 768 18.88 5.76 18.36
N GLY A 769 18.83 6.94 18.99
CA GLY A 769 18.30 8.17 18.41
C GLY A 769 19.38 9.13 17.92
N GLU A 770 18.98 10.37 17.65
CA GLU A 770 19.85 11.47 17.21
C GLU A 770 19.53 12.75 18.00
N GLY A 771 20.40 13.78 17.92
CA GLY A 771 20.13 15.11 18.45
C GLY A 771 19.87 15.13 19.96
N THR A 772 18.66 15.49 20.37
CA THR A 772 18.30 15.61 21.81
C THR A 772 18.49 14.29 22.57
N LEU A 773 18.32 13.14 21.90
CA LEU A 773 18.58 11.83 22.52
C LEU A 773 20.08 11.60 22.81
N HIS A 774 20.99 12.14 22.00
CA HIS A 774 22.42 12.12 22.32
C HIS A 774 22.75 13.03 23.51
N VAL A 775 22.04 14.15 23.69
CA VAL A 775 22.20 14.99 24.89
C VAL A 775 21.71 14.25 26.15
N ILE A 776 20.61 13.52 26.07
CA ILE A 776 20.14 12.61 27.13
C ILE A 776 21.18 11.52 27.40
N ALA A 777 21.71 10.90 26.35
CA ALA A 777 22.79 9.90 26.45
C ALA A 777 24.03 10.47 27.14
N ALA A 778 24.40 11.72 26.87
CA ALA A 778 25.51 12.39 27.53
C ALA A 778 25.26 12.55 29.04
N VAL A 779 24.05 12.94 29.48
CA VAL A 779 23.71 13.03 30.91
C VAL A 779 23.76 11.66 31.59
N ILE A 780 23.23 10.62 30.93
CA ILE A 780 23.25 9.24 31.44
C ILE A 780 24.69 8.72 31.53
N LEU A 781 25.50 8.91 30.48
CA LEU A 781 26.90 8.51 30.45
C LEU A 781 27.74 9.29 31.47
N GLY A 782 27.44 10.58 31.66
CA GLY A 782 28.05 11.38 32.72
C GLY A 782 27.77 10.81 34.11
N SER A 783 26.58 10.22 34.31
CA SER A 783 26.24 9.51 35.56
C SER A 783 26.98 8.17 35.68
N LEU A 784 27.18 7.45 34.58
CA LEU A 784 28.03 6.25 34.53
C LEU A 784 29.49 6.56 34.87
N VAL A 785 30.06 7.66 34.38
CA VAL A 785 31.46 8.06 34.63
C VAL A 785 31.74 8.22 36.13
N LEU A 786 30.75 8.61 36.92
CA LEU A 786 30.90 8.69 38.39
C LEU A 786 31.12 7.31 39.04
N LEU A 787 30.62 6.24 38.41
CA LEU A 787 30.76 4.85 38.86
C LEU A 787 31.87 4.10 38.11
N GLN A 788 32.17 4.51 36.88
CA GLN A 788 33.11 3.91 35.93
C GLN A 788 34.00 5.00 35.30
N PRO A 789 35.02 5.52 36.03
CA PRO A 789 35.86 6.61 35.57
C PRO A 789 36.59 6.34 34.24
N GLU A 790 36.83 5.07 33.90
CA GLU A 790 37.45 4.64 32.65
C GLU A 790 36.67 5.06 31.38
N ARG A 791 35.38 5.44 31.52
CA ARG A 791 34.53 5.91 30.42
C ARG A 791 34.63 7.40 30.12
N GLU A 792 35.47 8.14 30.85
CA GLU A 792 35.61 9.60 30.70
C GLU A 792 35.91 10.02 29.24
N LYS A 793 36.75 9.27 28.54
CA LYS A 793 37.07 9.56 27.14
C LYS A 793 35.84 9.46 26.23
N GLN A 794 35.07 8.36 26.37
CA GLN A 794 33.83 8.14 25.63
C GLN A 794 32.81 9.25 25.92
N TYR A 795 32.72 9.68 27.17
CA TYR A 795 31.85 10.79 27.58
C TYR A 795 32.22 12.10 26.88
N LEU A 796 33.50 12.49 26.91
CA LEU A 796 33.94 13.74 26.28
C LEU A 796 33.75 13.70 24.75
N GLU A 797 34.00 12.57 24.10
CA GLU A 797 33.73 12.39 22.67
C GLU A 797 32.24 12.63 22.35
N LEU A 798 31.33 12.08 23.15
CA LEU A 798 29.88 12.29 22.99
C LEU A 798 29.46 13.74 23.26
N VAL A 799 30.08 14.42 24.24
CA VAL A 799 29.82 15.85 24.53
C VAL A 799 30.20 16.73 23.34
N GLU A 800 31.33 16.46 22.68
CA GLU A 800 31.72 17.20 21.47
C GLU A 800 30.80 16.88 20.29
N GLN A 801 30.34 15.63 20.14
CA GLN A 801 29.32 15.27 19.16
C GLN A 801 28.02 16.07 19.38
N CYS A 802 27.54 16.16 20.62
CA CYS A 802 26.34 16.94 20.97
C CYS A 802 26.51 18.43 20.61
N ALA A 803 27.71 18.99 20.80
CA ALA A 803 27.98 20.39 20.46
C ALA A 803 27.93 20.67 18.94
N VAL A 804 28.26 19.67 18.12
CA VAL A 804 28.16 19.75 16.66
C VAL A 804 26.70 19.57 16.21
N GLU A 805 26.00 18.59 16.77
CA GLU A 805 24.62 18.28 16.41
C GLU A 805 23.62 19.36 16.83
N ILE A 806 23.83 19.97 18.01
CA ILE A 806 22.95 21.03 18.56
C ILE A 806 23.78 22.25 18.95
N PRO A 807 24.12 23.13 18.00
CA PRO A 807 24.91 24.33 18.29
C PRO A 807 24.26 25.25 19.34
N ALA A 808 22.92 25.31 19.40
CA ALA A 808 22.17 26.12 20.35
C ALA A 808 22.13 25.54 21.79
N LEU A 809 22.72 24.36 22.02
CA LEU A 809 22.93 23.83 23.37
C LEU A 809 23.77 24.80 24.24
N GLY A 810 24.66 25.57 23.61
CA GLY A 810 25.30 26.76 24.19
C GLY A 810 26.06 26.46 25.48
N ASN A 811 25.79 27.24 26.53
CA ASN A 811 26.47 27.13 27.83
C ASN A 811 26.33 25.75 28.50
N ARG A 812 25.33 24.94 28.12
CA ARG A 812 25.15 23.59 28.66
C ARG A 812 26.29 22.66 28.24
N VAL A 813 26.91 22.88 27.08
CA VAL A 813 28.11 22.15 26.66
C VAL A 813 29.25 22.37 27.65
N ASN A 814 29.42 23.60 28.15
CA ASN A 814 30.46 23.89 29.13
C ASN A 814 30.20 23.19 30.46
N ILE A 815 28.94 23.11 30.89
CA ILE A 815 28.56 22.36 32.10
C ILE A 815 28.88 20.86 31.93
N LEU A 816 28.57 20.28 30.76
CA LEU A 816 28.93 18.89 30.44
C LEU A 816 30.46 18.68 30.48
N ARG A 817 31.25 19.58 29.87
CA ARG A 817 32.73 19.51 29.95
C ARG A 817 33.25 19.61 31.39
N GLU A 818 32.68 20.49 32.20
CA GLU A 818 33.06 20.67 33.60
C GLU A 818 32.70 19.46 34.48
N HIS A 819 31.71 18.66 34.11
CA HIS A 819 31.20 17.53 34.90
C HIS A 819 32.29 16.54 35.29
N VAL A 820 33.25 16.27 34.41
CA VAL A 820 34.39 15.37 34.71
C VAL A 820 35.14 15.82 35.97
N SER A 821 35.34 17.13 36.12
CA SER A 821 36.06 17.72 37.24
C SER A 821 35.18 17.98 38.47
N ARG A 822 33.95 18.48 38.26
CA ARG A 822 33.03 18.91 39.33
C ARG A 822 32.18 17.78 39.90
N LYS A 823 31.93 16.73 39.12
CA LYS A 823 31.16 15.53 39.49
C LYS A 823 29.77 15.86 40.03
N TYR A 824 28.96 16.53 39.22
CA TYR A 824 27.57 16.85 39.56
C TYR A 824 26.78 15.58 39.89
N ALA A 825 25.83 15.64 40.82
CA ALA A 825 24.96 14.49 41.08
C ALA A 825 24.09 14.17 39.85
N PRO A 826 23.67 12.92 39.59
CA PRO A 826 22.92 12.56 38.38
C PRO A 826 21.69 13.44 38.10
N LEU A 827 20.85 13.70 39.12
CA LEU A 827 19.67 14.57 38.98
C LEU A 827 20.03 16.05 38.84
N GLU A 828 21.16 16.49 39.43
CA GLU A 828 21.66 17.84 39.28
C GLU A 828 22.16 18.08 37.85
N LEU A 829 22.93 17.15 37.30
CA LEU A 829 23.39 17.20 35.91
C LEU A 829 22.20 17.20 34.95
N ALA A 830 21.22 16.29 35.15
CA ALA A 830 20.00 16.28 34.37
C ALA A 830 19.25 17.61 34.44
N ALA A 831 19.17 18.23 35.62
CA ALA A 831 18.50 19.52 35.81
C ALA A 831 19.24 20.72 35.19
N LEU A 832 20.56 20.64 35.04
CA LEU A 832 21.34 21.70 34.39
C LEU A 832 21.30 21.58 32.86
N ILE A 833 21.23 20.36 32.34
CA ILE A 833 21.39 20.08 30.91
C ILE A 833 20.05 19.88 30.22
N LEU A 834 19.17 19.01 30.72
CA LEU A 834 17.97 18.61 30.00
C LEU A 834 16.84 19.64 30.16
N PRO A 835 15.97 19.83 29.16
CA PRO A 835 14.73 20.58 29.31
C PRO A 835 13.76 19.86 30.26
N PHE A 836 12.82 20.58 30.88
CA PHE A 836 12.02 20.05 31.99
C PHE A 836 11.22 18.77 31.66
N ASN A 837 10.73 18.63 30.42
CA ASN A 837 9.95 17.50 29.92
C ASN A 837 10.79 16.24 29.61
N PHE A 838 12.10 16.41 29.41
CA PHE A 838 13.05 15.31 29.18
C PHE A 838 13.77 14.87 30.45
N ARG A 839 13.56 15.59 31.55
CA ARG A 839 14.09 15.20 32.87
C ARG A 839 13.30 14.07 33.47
#